data_AF-A0A242DF48-F1
#
_entry.id   AF-A0A242DF48-F1
#
_cell.length_a   1.000
_cell.length_b   1.000
_cell.length_c   1.000
_cell.angle_alpha   90.00
_cell.angle_beta   90.00
_cell.angle_gamma   90.00
#
_symmetry.space_group_name_H-M   'P 1'
#
loop_
_entity.id
_entity.type
_entity.pdbx_description
1 polymer ?
#
loop_
_entity_poly.entity_id
_entity_poly.type
_entity_poly.pdbx_seq_one_letter_code
_entity_poly.pdbx_strand_id
1 'polypeptide(L)'
;MRIKQTMKSLGIISLTAMIIPLILGPTTSVYAQEKSTTESSATEVQQSIEQLKDPLSIASKLEGSTESIPTEETLDSATKTSEENEETVTDDSAAESHEEESTTEQSTAESKKSRATRGISGDFLFDDSTVGVSRLTLTAYIGTSTHLVIPVTVNGQYINLSKEFFQSLASTNVTDLAIASSGGSGGKPTIYGDMSWALAGNNKIINIDLSNAGSATNLNNNFNGMFANCGNLKNVKMMDSFYNYTISMFEGCGNLESVNMAVSFVSINPSYPEYSVGARDTSRMFANCIRLTNVNMSQFKTDIVTNMTEMFLNCTSLPSLDLSTFKTDYVTSMSRMFEGCKSITNINAANWITGRVTTMHKMFANCENLPQLYLTHFDTTQVYDMSGMFINCQKLISSMFSFTTNTQNVISMADMYNGCSSLTSLDISHMNTQNVQNMYGMFANCPSLVTLKLNGPSFNTQNVVDMSFMFAGDTALTNLDVSHFNTGKVQNMAYMFASNQNLAHVNVTSFNTSSVTNMAAMFAGTEKIKNLNLTSFNTHIVSNMTDMFKTGSQKELFVLTNDAKILNHGYHLDNRVPPEILLQANYGQFSDSSTSKNFFTRCALTPAQATISEVKNFISGNTPTRTNRTFEGWTLVSGIDVNATGTFTDLFGTIYKAKWNSFGLAQVPTAKTFSGNLDKGTITIPSSGTTNEVGVLDESSDTKGWTLTAQLVWSGTAPNSTTTLRTVSTGTTNEITPTGSIGAAPAGLVTTGANLSISTTPGTVLKGNDSVQQFEGTYVTDLGAISLEIADGSGVIAQSYSGNILWDLAIAP
;
A
#
# COMPACT_ATOMS: atom_id res chain seq x y z
N MET A 1 42.12 28.32 -12.25
CA MET A 1 42.22 29.60 -11.49
C MET A 1 41.23 30.67 -11.97
N ARG A 2 40.99 30.86 -13.28
CA ARG A 2 39.94 31.76 -13.80
C ARG A 2 38.49 31.32 -13.51
N ILE A 3 38.21 30.01 -13.41
CA ILE A 3 36.88 29.48 -13.02
C ILE A 3 36.52 29.82 -11.55
N LYS A 4 37.52 29.90 -10.65
CA LYS A 4 37.32 30.29 -9.24
C LYS A 4 36.95 31.76 -9.06
N GLN A 5 37.27 32.62 -10.02
CA GLN A 5 36.93 34.05 -9.98
C GLN A 5 35.51 34.32 -10.47
N THR A 6 35.04 33.56 -11.47
CA THR A 6 33.66 33.66 -12.00
C THR A 6 32.61 33.08 -11.03
N MET A 7 32.94 32.04 -10.26
CA MET A 7 32.02 31.49 -9.25
C MET A 7 31.84 32.41 -8.03
N LYS A 8 32.79 33.30 -7.76
CA LYS A 8 32.73 34.26 -6.64
C LYS A 8 31.87 35.49 -6.95
N SER A 9 31.67 35.83 -8.22
CA SER A 9 30.82 36.96 -8.64
C SER A 9 29.33 36.60 -8.81
N LEU A 10 28.96 35.32 -8.66
CA LEU A 10 27.60 34.81 -8.84
C LEU A 10 26.90 34.41 -7.52
N GLY A 11 27.50 34.69 -6.35
CA GLY A 11 26.81 34.53 -5.06
C GLY A 11 26.40 33.10 -4.68
N ILE A 12 27.01 32.07 -5.27
CA ILE A 12 26.69 30.67 -4.94
C ILE A 12 27.47 30.25 -3.70
N ILE A 13 26.80 30.27 -2.54
CA ILE A 13 27.33 29.72 -1.29
C ILE A 13 27.30 28.19 -1.37
N SER A 14 28.51 27.64 -1.57
CA SER A 14 29.02 26.31 -1.22
C SER A 14 28.04 25.27 -0.62
N LEU A 15 27.56 24.35 -1.46
CA LEU A 15 27.16 22.99 -1.06
C LEU A 15 28.43 22.10 -1.03
N THR A 16 29.17 22.13 0.08
CA THR A 16 30.24 21.16 0.35
C THR A 16 30.08 20.59 1.76
N ALA A 17 29.00 19.84 1.95
CA ALA A 17 28.81 18.97 3.11
C ALA A 17 27.81 17.85 2.76
N MET A 18 28.17 16.96 1.82
CA MET A 18 27.50 15.65 1.65
C MET A 18 28.25 14.78 0.63
N ILE A 19 29.50 14.41 0.95
CA ILE A 19 30.18 13.26 0.30
C ILE A 19 30.98 12.54 1.40
N ILE A 20 30.67 11.24 1.60
CA ILE A 20 31.31 10.22 2.48
C ILE A 20 30.84 10.25 3.96
N PRO A 21 30.34 9.12 4.56
CA PRO A 21 31.09 7.86 4.63
C PRO A 21 30.35 6.51 4.43
N LEU A 22 31.04 5.61 3.72
CA LEU A 22 31.11 4.19 4.06
C LEU A 22 32.36 3.98 4.94
N ILE A 23 32.33 2.94 5.78
CA ILE A 23 33.35 2.50 6.76
C ILE A 23 33.19 3.17 8.15
N LEU A 24 32.28 2.63 8.97
CA LEU A 24 32.50 2.14 10.35
C LEU A 24 31.13 1.74 10.95
N GLY A 25 31.10 0.61 11.67
CA GLY A 25 29.88 0.01 12.25
C GLY A 25 29.25 0.81 13.41
N PRO A 26 28.14 0.30 13.99
CA PRO A 26 27.17 1.13 14.70
C PRO A 26 27.57 1.38 16.15
N THR A 27 27.45 2.63 16.62
CA THR A 27 27.30 2.92 18.06
C THR A 27 26.27 4.04 18.29
N THR A 28 25.19 3.65 18.96
CA THR A 28 24.37 4.36 19.96
C THR A 28 24.39 5.89 20.07
N SER A 29 23.18 6.45 19.88
CA SER A 29 22.49 7.53 20.64
C SER A 29 23.28 8.69 21.28
N VAL A 30 22.77 9.92 21.11
CA VAL A 30 22.22 10.77 22.21
C VAL A 30 21.52 12.01 21.62
N TYR A 31 20.38 12.33 22.21
CA TYR A 31 19.57 13.55 22.10
C TYR A 31 20.35 14.84 22.39
N ALA A 32 20.05 15.93 21.68
CA ALA A 32 19.92 17.26 22.29
C ALA A 32 19.08 18.20 21.42
N GLN A 33 18.07 18.78 22.05
CA GLN A 33 17.22 19.87 21.54
C GLN A 33 18.05 21.15 21.39
N GLU A 34 17.70 21.99 20.42
CA GLU A 34 17.67 23.43 20.64
C GLU A 34 16.60 24.09 19.76
N LYS A 35 15.89 25.02 20.39
CA LYS A 35 14.67 25.71 19.95
C LYS A 35 14.99 27.20 20.07
N SER A 36 14.90 27.98 18.99
CA SER A 36 14.17 29.27 18.95
C SER A 36 14.45 30.10 17.68
N THR A 37 13.36 30.49 17.03
CA THR A 37 13.05 31.84 16.49
C THR A 37 14.03 32.57 15.58
N THR A 38 13.59 32.88 14.36
CA THR A 38 13.32 34.27 13.91
C THR A 38 12.63 34.31 12.55
N GLU A 39 11.43 34.89 12.53
CA GLU A 39 10.84 35.53 11.35
C GLU A 39 11.67 36.78 11.00
N SER A 40 11.89 37.04 9.71
CA SER A 40 12.14 38.34 9.07
C SER A 40 13.19 38.24 7.94
N SER A 41 12.73 37.98 6.71
CA SER A 41 13.23 38.67 5.50
C SER A 41 12.43 38.24 4.27
N ALA A 42 11.12 38.48 4.29
CA ALA A 42 10.25 38.40 3.11
C ALA A 42 10.05 39.82 2.55
N THR A 43 11.09 40.46 2.01
CA THR A 43 10.92 41.74 1.28
C THR A 43 12.03 42.10 0.27
N GLU A 44 12.95 41.20 -0.12
CA GLU A 44 14.02 41.56 -1.08
C GLU A 44 14.10 40.69 -2.36
N VAL A 45 13.15 39.77 -2.61
CA VAL A 45 13.12 38.98 -3.86
C VAL A 45 11.94 39.37 -4.78
N GLN A 46 11.14 40.35 -4.38
CA GLN A 46 9.91 40.74 -5.09
C GLN A 46 10.10 41.94 -6.05
N GLN A 47 11.32 42.16 -6.55
CA GLN A 47 11.65 43.20 -7.53
C GLN A 47 12.51 42.71 -8.72
N SER A 48 12.40 41.44 -9.11
CA SER A 48 13.06 40.96 -10.35
C SER A 48 12.20 40.06 -11.25
N ILE A 49 10.89 39.95 -10.98
CA ILE A 49 9.95 39.25 -11.86
C ILE A 49 8.82 40.21 -12.23
N GLU A 50 9.15 41.25 -12.98
CA GLU A 50 8.16 42.07 -13.67
C GLU A 50 8.76 42.66 -14.95
N GLN A 51 9.29 41.81 -15.83
CA GLN A 51 9.59 42.15 -17.21
C GLN A 51 9.58 40.87 -18.04
N LEU A 52 8.43 40.59 -18.66
CA LEU A 52 8.22 39.92 -19.95
C LEU A 52 6.74 39.55 -20.04
N LYS A 53 5.92 40.54 -20.43
CA LYS A 53 4.59 40.31 -20.99
C LYS A 53 4.73 40.11 -22.50
N ASP A 54 4.02 39.11 -22.98
CA ASP A 54 3.76 38.69 -24.37
C ASP A 54 3.47 39.85 -25.35
N PRO A 55 3.69 39.69 -26.69
CA PRO A 55 2.65 39.00 -27.47
C PRO A 55 3.12 38.19 -28.72
N LEU A 56 2.42 37.08 -28.98
CA LEU A 56 1.79 36.67 -30.26
C LEU A 56 2.42 37.17 -31.58
N SER A 57 2.93 36.25 -32.42
CA SER A 57 2.77 36.25 -33.88
C SER A 57 3.40 34.99 -34.52
N ILE A 58 2.80 34.55 -35.63
CA ILE A 58 3.18 33.44 -36.54
C ILE A 58 2.61 32.06 -36.19
N ALA A 59 1.28 31.97 -36.31
CA ALA A 59 0.62 30.77 -36.84
C ALA A 59 -0.06 31.16 -38.17
N SER A 60 0.54 30.79 -39.30
CA SER A 60 -0.17 30.61 -40.56
C SER A 60 0.63 29.68 -41.47
N LYS A 61 -0.07 28.77 -42.14
CA LYS A 61 0.39 27.68 -43.04
C LYS A 61 0.73 26.35 -42.35
N LEU A 62 -0.30 25.53 -42.16
CA LEU A 62 -0.52 24.31 -42.96
C LEU A 62 -1.83 23.65 -42.51
N GLU A 63 -2.91 23.94 -43.24
CA GLU A 63 -4.07 23.04 -43.31
C GLU A 63 -3.77 21.93 -44.31
N GLY A 64 -4.22 20.71 -44.00
CA GLY A 64 -4.48 19.68 -45.02
C GLY A 64 -3.73 18.35 -44.83
N SER A 65 -4.17 17.54 -43.88
CA SER A 65 -4.44 16.10 -44.13
C SER A 65 -5.09 15.50 -42.89
N THR A 66 -6.38 15.19 -43.02
CA THR A 66 -7.09 14.27 -42.15
C THR A 66 -6.58 12.87 -42.46
N GLU A 67 -5.81 12.27 -41.56
CA GLU A 67 -5.66 10.81 -41.51
C GLU A 67 -6.19 10.30 -40.17
N SER A 68 -7.07 9.33 -40.30
CA SER A 68 -7.81 8.62 -39.28
C SER A 68 -6.91 7.93 -38.26
N ILE A 69 -7.22 8.13 -36.99
CA ILE A 69 -6.79 7.33 -35.85
C ILE A 69 -7.29 5.89 -36.07
N PRO A 70 -6.44 4.85 -36.11
CA PRO A 70 -6.92 3.49 -35.99
C PRO A 70 -7.26 3.22 -34.52
N THR A 71 -8.52 2.85 -34.32
CA THR A 71 -9.12 2.37 -33.08
C THR A 71 -8.38 1.15 -32.56
N GLU A 72 -8.24 1.09 -31.23
CA GLU A 72 -7.79 -0.08 -30.45
C GLU A 72 -8.51 -1.36 -30.91
N GLU A 73 -7.74 -2.31 -31.44
CA GLU A 73 -8.14 -3.70 -31.46
C GLU A 73 -7.89 -4.31 -30.08
N THR A 74 -8.99 -4.70 -29.46
CA THR A 74 -9.06 -5.55 -28.27
C THR A 74 -8.34 -6.87 -28.55
N LEU A 75 -7.14 -7.05 -27.98
CA LEU A 75 -6.49 -8.35 -27.89
C LEU A 75 -7.07 -9.12 -26.71
N ASP A 76 -7.92 -10.06 -27.07
CA ASP A 76 -8.58 -11.03 -26.20
C ASP A 76 -7.54 -11.88 -25.45
N SER A 77 -7.78 -12.01 -24.14
CA SER A 77 -6.96 -12.74 -23.20
C SER A 77 -7.21 -14.24 -23.34
N ALA A 78 -6.28 -14.96 -23.98
CA ALA A 78 -6.25 -16.42 -23.89
C ALA A 78 -5.53 -16.85 -22.60
N THR A 79 -6.33 -17.11 -21.58
CA THR A 79 -5.95 -17.87 -20.38
C THR A 79 -5.57 -19.30 -20.77
N LYS A 80 -4.29 -19.67 -20.57
CA LYS A 80 -3.87 -21.08 -20.52
C LYS A 80 -3.85 -21.52 -19.07
N THR A 81 -4.90 -22.23 -18.66
CA THR A 81 -4.85 -23.16 -17.52
C THR A 81 -4.18 -24.45 -17.95
N SER A 82 -3.37 -24.98 -17.05
CA SER A 82 -2.60 -26.21 -17.16
C SER A 82 -3.37 -27.32 -16.44
N GLU A 83 -3.57 -28.45 -17.13
CA GLU A 83 -3.93 -29.76 -16.56
C GLU A 83 -3.11 -30.77 -17.39
N GLU A 84 -2.10 -31.35 -16.78
CA GLU A 84 -2.08 -32.65 -16.12
C GLU A 84 -1.73 -33.80 -17.07
N ASN A 85 -0.68 -34.52 -16.65
CA ASN A 85 -0.13 -35.70 -17.28
C ASN A 85 -1.14 -36.84 -17.22
N GLU A 86 -1.26 -37.61 -18.30
CA GLU A 86 -1.40 -39.05 -18.18
C GLU A 86 -0.80 -39.75 -19.40
N GLU A 87 0.09 -40.70 -19.11
CA GLU A 87 0.69 -41.63 -20.05
C GLU A 87 -0.37 -42.46 -20.78
N THR A 88 -0.11 -42.83 -22.02
CA THR A 88 -0.22 -44.24 -22.43
C THR A 88 0.51 -44.50 -23.75
N VAL A 89 1.12 -45.68 -23.76
CA VAL A 89 2.03 -46.28 -24.74
C VAL A 89 1.22 -47.00 -25.84
N THR A 90 1.94 -47.40 -26.89
CA THR A 90 1.65 -48.40 -27.94
C THR A 90 1.02 -47.86 -29.22
N ASP A 91 1.31 -48.37 -30.40
CA ASP A 91 2.44 -49.09 -31.02
C ASP A 91 2.05 -49.16 -32.51
N ASP A 92 3.02 -49.42 -33.37
CA ASP A 92 2.86 -50.10 -34.67
C ASP A 92 1.80 -49.62 -35.69
N SER A 93 2.27 -49.16 -36.85
CA SER A 93 2.61 -50.10 -37.95
C SER A 93 2.70 -49.38 -39.29
N ALA A 94 3.79 -49.71 -39.98
CA ALA A 94 4.02 -49.40 -41.38
C ALA A 94 3.03 -50.13 -42.30
N ALA A 95 2.69 -49.51 -43.41
CA ALA A 95 2.37 -50.21 -44.65
C ALA A 95 2.80 -49.36 -45.84
N GLU A 96 3.94 -49.74 -46.42
CA GLU A 96 4.31 -49.44 -47.79
C GLU A 96 3.30 -50.09 -48.75
N SER A 97 2.96 -49.39 -49.83
CA SER A 97 2.72 -50.04 -51.12
C SER A 97 3.08 -49.10 -52.26
N HIS A 98 4.14 -49.50 -52.96
CA HIS A 98 4.56 -49.07 -54.28
C HIS A 98 3.50 -49.34 -55.36
N GLU A 99 3.46 -48.46 -56.37
CA GLU A 99 3.34 -48.69 -57.82
C GLU A 99 2.83 -47.37 -58.45
N GLU A 100 3.18 -46.92 -59.65
CA GLU A 100 4.32 -47.06 -60.54
C GLU A 100 4.13 -45.91 -61.57
N GLU A 101 5.18 -45.58 -62.31
CA GLU A 101 5.30 -44.39 -63.16
C GLU A 101 4.23 -44.22 -64.26
N SER A 102 3.91 -42.95 -64.57
CA SER A 102 3.63 -42.53 -65.95
C SER A 102 3.86 -41.02 -66.11
N THR A 103 4.91 -40.71 -66.85
CA THR A 103 5.33 -39.40 -67.37
C THR A 103 4.22 -38.61 -68.05
N THR A 104 4.13 -37.31 -67.74
CA THR A 104 4.02 -36.26 -68.78
C THR A 104 4.52 -34.93 -68.23
N GLU A 105 5.52 -34.38 -68.92
CA GLU A 105 6.01 -33.02 -68.77
C GLU A 105 4.88 -32.00 -69.00
N GLN A 106 4.73 -31.05 -68.08
CA GLN A 106 4.44 -29.68 -68.49
C GLN A 106 5.06 -28.69 -67.53
N SER A 107 6.13 -28.07 -68.03
CA SER A 107 6.77 -26.89 -67.49
C SER A 107 5.79 -25.72 -67.45
N THR A 108 5.88 -24.90 -66.40
CA THR A 108 5.69 -23.43 -66.53
C THR A 108 6.40 -22.71 -65.37
N ALA A 109 7.46 -21.99 -65.76
CA ALA A 109 7.95 -20.74 -65.18
C ALA A 109 8.42 -20.68 -63.70
N GLU A 110 9.68 -21.07 -63.47
CA GLU A 110 10.57 -20.28 -62.60
C GLU A 110 11.81 -19.87 -63.41
N SER A 111 11.83 -18.62 -63.85
CA SER A 111 12.98 -18.05 -64.56
C SER A 111 14.04 -17.58 -63.56
N LYS A 112 15.28 -18.06 -63.77
CA LYS A 112 16.56 -17.62 -63.21
C LYS A 112 16.93 -18.11 -61.80
N LYS A 113 17.25 -19.41 -61.67
CA LYS A 113 18.34 -19.85 -60.77
C LYS A 113 19.53 -20.25 -61.65
N SER A 114 20.68 -19.59 -61.47
CA SER A 114 21.92 -20.02 -62.12
C SER A 114 22.21 -21.46 -61.70
N ARG A 115 22.68 -22.27 -62.64
CA ARG A 115 23.24 -23.58 -62.35
C ARG A 115 24.40 -23.32 -61.36
N ALA A 116 24.47 -24.02 -60.24
CA ALA A 116 25.58 -23.87 -59.29
C ALA A 116 26.66 -24.91 -59.63
N THR A 117 27.89 -24.48 -59.86
CA THR A 117 29.02 -25.39 -60.12
C THR A 117 29.69 -25.82 -58.84
N ARG A 118 30.12 -27.08 -58.84
CA ARG A 118 30.90 -27.67 -57.75
C ARG A 118 32.30 -27.06 -57.76
N GLY A 119 32.69 -26.53 -56.61
CA GLY A 119 34.00 -25.92 -56.39
C GLY A 119 35.13 -26.93 -56.26
N ILE A 120 36.35 -26.40 -56.18
CA ILE A 120 37.61 -27.14 -56.32
C ILE A 120 37.94 -28.00 -55.10
N SER A 121 37.38 -27.68 -53.92
CA SER A 121 37.45 -28.59 -52.76
C SER A 121 36.35 -29.66 -52.75
N GLY A 122 35.46 -29.71 -53.74
CA GLY A 122 34.34 -30.66 -53.80
C GLY A 122 33.19 -30.40 -52.82
N ASP A 123 33.43 -29.63 -51.76
CA ASP A 123 32.49 -29.37 -50.66
C ASP A 123 31.75 -28.02 -50.76
N PHE A 124 32.20 -27.13 -51.65
CA PHE A 124 31.65 -25.78 -51.82
C PHE A 124 30.93 -25.66 -53.17
N LEU A 125 29.77 -25.01 -53.19
CA LEU A 125 29.08 -24.61 -54.43
C LEU A 125 29.20 -23.10 -54.64
N PHE A 126 29.53 -22.70 -55.87
CA PHE A 126 29.69 -21.30 -56.26
C PHE A 126 28.66 -20.90 -57.33
N ASP A 127 28.33 -19.62 -57.40
CA ASP A 127 27.53 -19.07 -58.49
C ASP A 127 28.34 -19.03 -59.80
N ASP A 128 27.85 -19.72 -60.83
CA ASP A 128 28.45 -19.81 -62.16
C ASP A 128 28.70 -18.44 -62.79
N SER A 129 27.87 -17.44 -62.46
CA SER A 129 28.02 -16.09 -62.99
C SER A 129 29.30 -15.38 -62.52
N THR A 130 29.93 -15.88 -61.45
CA THR A 130 31.12 -15.30 -60.84
C THR A 130 32.41 -16.02 -61.23
N VAL A 131 32.33 -17.10 -62.00
CA VAL A 131 33.52 -17.85 -62.44
C VAL A 131 34.40 -16.96 -63.33
N GLY A 132 35.68 -16.82 -62.96
CA GLY A 132 36.63 -15.98 -63.69
C GLY A 132 36.66 -14.49 -63.30
N VAL A 133 35.83 -14.04 -62.34
CA VAL A 133 35.90 -12.66 -61.80
C VAL A 133 36.84 -12.58 -60.59
N SER A 134 37.13 -11.39 -60.06
CA SER A 134 38.09 -11.24 -58.95
C SER A 134 37.61 -11.85 -57.61
N ARG A 135 36.29 -12.11 -57.46
CA ARG A 135 35.68 -12.70 -56.26
C ARG A 135 34.60 -13.72 -56.63
N LEU A 136 34.70 -14.94 -56.11
CA LEU A 136 33.69 -16.00 -56.28
C LEU A 136 32.59 -15.87 -55.23
N THR A 137 31.32 -15.99 -55.62
CA THR A 137 30.21 -16.02 -54.66
C THR A 137 29.90 -17.46 -54.25
N LEU A 138 30.12 -17.76 -52.97
CA LEU A 138 29.80 -19.04 -52.34
C LEU A 138 28.31 -19.08 -52.00
N THR A 139 27.61 -20.08 -52.52
CA THR A 139 26.14 -20.22 -52.41
C THR A 139 25.70 -21.42 -51.59
N ALA A 140 26.55 -22.43 -51.38
CA ALA A 140 26.27 -23.53 -50.45
C ALA A 140 27.53 -24.26 -49.96
N TYR A 141 27.42 -24.89 -48.79
CA TYR A 141 28.32 -25.94 -48.33
C TYR A 141 27.59 -27.29 -48.38
N ILE A 142 28.19 -28.29 -49.02
CA ILE A 142 27.66 -29.65 -49.16
C ILE A 142 28.59 -30.71 -48.56
N GLY A 143 29.65 -30.29 -47.87
CA GLY A 143 30.56 -31.20 -47.18
C GLY A 143 29.98 -31.73 -45.86
N THR A 144 30.74 -32.60 -45.20
CA THR A 144 30.30 -33.32 -43.99
C THR A 144 31.01 -32.89 -42.71
N SER A 145 31.90 -31.88 -42.78
CA SER A 145 32.66 -31.41 -41.61
C SER A 145 31.75 -30.79 -40.56
N THR A 146 32.04 -31.05 -39.30
CA THR A 146 31.44 -30.33 -38.16
C THR A 146 32.11 -28.98 -37.92
N HIS A 147 33.40 -28.85 -38.28
CA HIS A 147 34.18 -27.63 -38.16
C HIS A 147 34.48 -27.10 -39.56
N LEU A 148 33.75 -26.06 -39.96
CA LEU A 148 33.89 -25.42 -41.26
C LEU A 148 34.78 -24.19 -41.15
N VAL A 149 35.95 -24.24 -41.78
CA VAL A 149 36.83 -23.08 -41.96
C VAL A 149 36.77 -22.64 -43.41
N ILE A 150 36.22 -21.45 -43.66
CA ILE A 150 36.14 -20.84 -44.99
C ILE A 150 37.55 -20.36 -45.36
N PRO A 151 38.13 -20.82 -46.49
CA PRO A 151 39.44 -20.36 -46.94
C PRO A 151 39.40 -18.89 -47.38
N VAL A 152 40.55 -18.20 -47.32
CA VAL A 152 40.66 -16.80 -47.75
C VAL A 152 40.43 -16.65 -49.25
N THR A 153 41.00 -17.57 -50.04
CA THR A 153 40.86 -17.64 -51.49
C THR A 153 40.64 -19.06 -51.95
N VAL A 154 39.99 -19.20 -53.11
CA VAL A 154 39.93 -20.44 -53.88
C VAL A 154 40.48 -20.11 -55.27
N ASN A 155 41.50 -20.85 -55.73
CA ASN A 155 42.19 -20.57 -56.99
C ASN A 155 42.73 -19.13 -57.14
N GLY A 156 43.15 -18.52 -56.03
CA GLY A 156 43.63 -17.13 -56.04
C GLY A 156 42.54 -16.07 -56.17
N GLN A 157 41.26 -16.45 -56.20
CA GLN A 157 40.10 -15.55 -56.16
C GLN A 157 39.57 -15.46 -54.71
N TYR A 158 39.18 -14.27 -54.27
CA TYR A 158 38.57 -14.08 -52.95
C TYR A 158 37.11 -14.54 -52.92
N ILE A 159 36.53 -14.71 -51.74
CA ILE A 159 35.20 -15.29 -51.58
C ILE A 159 34.18 -14.24 -51.11
N ASN A 160 33.00 -14.22 -51.72
CA ASN A 160 31.80 -13.60 -51.19
C ASN A 160 30.92 -14.66 -50.53
N LEU A 161 30.46 -14.44 -49.31
CA LEU A 161 29.52 -15.30 -48.60
C LEU A 161 28.11 -14.76 -48.81
N SER A 162 27.25 -15.55 -49.46
CA SER A 162 25.87 -15.16 -49.75
C SER A 162 24.90 -15.63 -48.66
N LYS A 163 23.66 -15.13 -48.70
CA LYS A 163 22.57 -15.55 -47.81
C LYS A 163 22.29 -17.04 -47.95
N GLU A 164 22.27 -17.53 -49.19
CA GLU A 164 22.02 -18.92 -49.55
C GLU A 164 23.08 -19.84 -48.94
N PHE A 165 24.33 -19.40 -48.89
CA PHE A 165 25.39 -20.17 -48.23
C PHE A 165 25.08 -20.37 -46.74
N PHE A 166 24.73 -19.31 -46.02
CA PHE A 166 24.38 -19.43 -44.61
C PHE A 166 23.14 -20.30 -44.39
N GLN A 167 22.11 -20.15 -45.23
CA GLN A 167 20.90 -20.98 -45.18
C GLN A 167 21.20 -22.46 -45.43
N SER A 168 22.14 -22.77 -46.34
CA SER A 168 22.55 -24.15 -46.62
C SER A 168 23.11 -24.86 -45.39
N LEU A 169 23.69 -24.13 -44.43
CA LEU A 169 24.29 -24.75 -43.23
C LEU A 169 23.26 -25.49 -42.37
N ALA A 170 21.97 -25.12 -42.45
CA ALA A 170 20.90 -25.81 -41.71
C ALA A 170 20.76 -27.29 -42.09
N SER A 171 21.06 -27.66 -43.34
CA SER A 171 21.00 -29.05 -43.82
C SER A 171 22.33 -29.82 -43.61
N THR A 172 23.36 -29.19 -43.05
CA THR A 172 24.69 -29.78 -42.86
C THR A 172 24.93 -30.25 -41.43
N ASN A 173 26.12 -30.79 -41.13
CA ASN A 173 26.56 -31.16 -39.78
C ASN A 173 27.41 -30.08 -39.10
N VAL A 174 27.51 -28.88 -39.68
CA VAL A 174 28.38 -27.81 -39.18
C VAL A 174 27.90 -27.32 -37.82
N THR A 175 28.77 -27.44 -36.83
CA THR A 175 28.61 -26.87 -35.47
C THR A 175 29.47 -25.64 -35.28
N ASP A 176 30.61 -25.54 -35.97
CA ASP A 176 31.59 -24.48 -35.82
C ASP A 176 31.91 -23.86 -37.18
N LEU A 177 31.65 -22.57 -37.33
CA LEU A 177 31.94 -21.81 -38.54
C LEU A 177 33.02 -20.77 -38.27
N ALA A 178 34.09 -20.77 -39.05
CA ALA A 178 35.14 -19.76 -38.96
C ALA A 178 35.63 -19.32 -40.35
N ILE A 179 36.21 -18.12 -40.43
CA ILE A 179 36.94 -17.65 -41.61
C ILE A 179 38.45 -17.72 -41.32
N ALA A 180 39.22 -18.32 -42.23
CA ALA A 180 40.68 -18.39 -42.10
C ALA A 180 41.33 -17.01 -42.07
N SER A 181 42.41 -16.85 -41.29
CA SER A 181 43.16 -15.59 -41.21
C SER A 181 43.99 -15.34 -42.47
N SER A 182 43.88 -14.16 -43.08
CA SER A 182 44.78 -13.71 -44.15
C SER A 182 46.01 -13.01 -43.55
N GLY A 183 47.22 -13.52 -43.81
CA GLY A 183 48.48 -12.92 -43.33
C GLY A 183 48.87 -11.56 -43.94
N GLY A 184 47.94 -10.86 -44.60
CA GLY A 184 48.18 -9.58 -45.29
C GLY A 184 46.90 -8.74 -45.48
N SER A 185 47.07 -7.49 -45.90
CA SER A 185 46.01 -6.47 -46.06
C SER A 185 45.17 -6.59 -47.35
N GLY A 186 45.53 -7.48 -48.27
CA GLY A 186 44.84 -7.66 -49.55
C GLY A 186 43.84 -8.81 -49.50
N GLY A 187 42.55 -8.47 -49.37
CA GLY A 187 41.40 -9.34 -49.67
C GLY A 187 41.02 -10.38 -48.61
N LYS A 188 40.13 -9.99 -47.70
CA LYS A 188 39.40 -10.92 -46.81
C LYS A 188 38.13 -11.45 -47.52
N PRO A 189 37.60 -12.64 -47.18
CA PRO A 189 36.26 -13.05 -47.58
C PRO A 189 35.21 -12.04 -47.12
N THR A 190 34.23 -11.68 -47.94
CA THR A 190 33.25 -10.62 -47.61
C THR A 190 31.85 -11.21 -47.54
N ILE A 191 31.06 -10.78 -46.57
CA ILE A 191 29.63 -11.10 -46.52
C ILE A 191 28.90 -10.14 -47.46
N TYR A 192 28.10 -10.69 -48.38
CA TYR A 192 27.54 -9.94 -49.50
C TYR A 192 26.02 -10.10 -49.56
N GLY A 193 25.30 -8.98 -49.53
CA GLY A 193 23.84 -8.94 -49.68
C GLY A 193 23.09 -8.86 -48.36
N ASP A 194 21.76 -9.00 -48.44
CA ASP A 194 20.85 -9.03 -47.30
C ASP A 194 20.96 -10.38 -46.56
N MET A 195 21.50 -10.36 -45.34
CA MET A 195 21.66 -11.51 -44.45
C MET A 195 20.48 -11.70 -43.49
N SER A 196 19.39 -10.99 -43.70
CA SER A 196 18.27 -11.05 -42.76
C SER A 196 17.71 -12.47 -42.70
N TRP A 197 17.58 -12.98 -41.49
CA TRP A 197 17.13 -14.35 -41.18
C TRP A 197 17.98 -15.47 -41.81
N ALA A 198 19.22 -15.21 -42.24
CA ALA A 198 20.02 -16.17 -42.97
C ALA A 198 20.36 -17.46 -42.18
N LEU A 199 20.50 -17.35 -40.86
CA LEU A 199 20.70 -18.48 -39.94
C LEU A 199 19.55 -18.64 -38.93
N ALA A 200 18.44 -17.93 -39.11
CA ALA A 200 17.35 -17.96 -38.13
C ALA A 200 16.84 -19.40 -37.91
N GLY A 201 16.64 -19.77 -36.64
CA GLY A 201 16.21 -21.12 -36.24
C GLY A 201 17.28 -22.21 -36.41
N ASN A 202 18.51 -21.88 -36.79
CA ASN A 202 19.57 -22.87 -36.92
C ASN A 202 20.03 -23.32 -35.52
N ASN A 203 19.56 -24.51 -35.14
CA ASN A 203 19.87 -25.14 -33.86
C ASN A 203 21.06 -26.12 -33.94
N LYS A 204 21.88 -26.09 -34.99
CA LYS A 204 23.08 -26.93 -35.10
C LYS A 204 24.35 -26.14 -34.77
N ILE A 205 24.42 -24.89 -35.23
CA ILE A 205 25.61 -24.07 -35.04
C ILE A 205 25.76 -23.66 -33.58
N ILE A 206 26.96 -23.86 -33.04
CA ILE A 206 27.36 -23.55 -31.68
C ILE A 206 28.29 -22.33 -31.67
N ASN A 207 29.29 -22.28 -32.56
CA ASN A 207 30.28 -21.19 -32.59
C ASN A 207 30.40 -20.58 -33.98
N ILE A 208 30.47 -19.26 -34.03
CA ILE A 208 30.64 -18.49 -35.27
C ILE A 208 31.77 -17.48 -35.08
N ASP A 209 32.79 -17.58 -35.93
CA ASP A 209 33.92 -16.66 -35.97
C ASP A 209 34.05 -16.02 -37.36
N LEU A 210 33.43 -14.85 -37.50
CA LEU A 210 33.46 -14.02 -38.70
C LEU A 210 34.47 -12.87 -38.57
N SER A 211 35.33 -12.85 -37.54
CA SER A 211 36.24 -11.72 -37.29
C SER A 211 37.23 -11.49 -38.43
N ASN A 212 37.55 -12.55 -39.18
CA ASN A 212 38.42 -12.49 -40.35
C ASN A 212 37.70 -12.13 -41.66
N ALA A 213 36.39 -11.85 -41.63
CA ALA A 213 35.70 -11.33 -42.81
C ALA A 213 36.12 -9.88 -43.10
N GLY A 214 36.12 -9.53 -44.39
CA GLY A 214 36.33 -8.17 -44.88
C GLY A 214 35.07 -7.33 -44.79
N SER A 215 35.25 -6.02 -44.93
CA SER A 215 34.15 -5.06 -44.91
C SER A 215 33.11 -5.42 -45.96
N ALA A 216 31.86 -5.47 -45.54
CA ALA A 216 30.72 -5.38 -46.44
C ALA A 216 30.75 -4.02 -47.15
N THR A 217 31.40 -3.88 -48.31
CA THR A 217 31.53 -2.58 -48.99
C THR A 217 30.23 -2.09 -49.64
N ASN A 218 29.16 -2.89 -49.59
CA ASN A 218 27.83 -2.50 -50.08
C ASN A 218 26.98 -1.95 -48.94
N LEU A 219 26.43 -0.75 -49.17
CA LEU A 219 25.57 0.01 -48.24
C LEU A 219 24.20 -0.64 -47.95
N ASN A 220 23.95 -1.86 -48.44
CA ASN A 220 22.65 -2.55 -48.40
C ASN A 220 22.66 -3.88 -47.60
N ASN A 221 23.73 -4.20 -46.88
CA ASN A 221 23.72 -5.43 -46.08
C ASN A 221 22.81 -5.25 -44.85
N ASN A 222 21.80 -6.10 -44.71
CA ASN A 222 20.86 -6.10 -43.60
C ASN A 222 21.05 -7.40 -42.80
N PHE A 223 21.15 -7.30 -41.48
CA PHE A 223 21.40 -8.44 -40.58
C PHE A 223 20.24 -8.69 -39.62
N ASN A 224 19.07 -8.16 -39.94
CA ASN A 224 17.87 -8.33 -39.14
C ASN A 224 17.58 -9.82 -38.91
N GLY A 225 17.52 -10.22 -37.64
CA GLY A 225 17.26 -11.60 -37.27
C GLY A 225 18.23 -12.63 -37.82
N MET A 226 19.44 -12.26 -38.26
CA MET A 226 20.39 -13.21 -38.90
C MET A 226 20.55 -14.48 -38.07
N PHE A 227 20.65 -14.35 -36.74
CA PHE A 227 20.80 -15.47 -35.80
C PHE A 227 19.55 -15.70 -34.94
N ALA A 228 18.41 -15.10 -35.25
CA ALA A 228 17.23 -15.20 -34.40
C ALA A 228 16.83 -16.66 -34.14
N ASN A 229 16.52 -17.01 -32.90
CA ASN A 229 16.12 -18.33 -32.44
C ASN A 229 17.15 -19.44 -32.71
N CYS A 230 18.45 -19.12 -32.79
CA CYS A 230 19.51 -20.14 -32.81
C CYS A 230 19.74 -20.67 -31.39
N GLY A 231 18.97 -21.69 -31.01
CA GLY A 231 18.90 -22.22 -29.64
C GLY A 231 20.20 -22.86 -29.14
N ASN A 232 21.11 -23.29 -30.01
CA ASN A 232 22.42 -23.87 -29.63
C ASN A 232 23.60 -22.92 -29.79
N LEU A 233 23.37 -21.73 -30.36
CA LEU A 233 24.43 -20.75 -30.60
C LEU A 233 24.97 -20.24 -29.26
N LYS A 234 26.29 -20.34 -29.09
CA LYS A 234 26.98 -20.07 -27.82
C LYS A 234 27.94 -18.89 -27.92
N ASN A 235 28.75 -18.82 -28.98
CA ASN A 235 29.76 -17.78 -29.14
C ASN A 235 29.74 -17.19 -30.55
N VAL A 236 29.73 -15.86 -30.64
CA VAL A 236 29.76 -15.14 -31.92
C VAL A 236 30.84 -14.08 -31.89
N LYS A 237 31.77 -14.14 -32.84
CA LYS A 237 32.67 -13.03 -33.18
C LYS A 237 32.26 -12.46 -34.52
N MET A 238 31.83 -11.21 -34.52
CA MET A 238 31.47 -10.48 -35.72
C MET A 238 32.71 -9.88 -36.39
N MET A 239 32.55 -9.55 -37.68
CA MET A 239 33.57 -8.90 -38.52
C MET A 239 33.84 -7.44 -38.12
N ASP A 240 35.04 -6.94 -38.42
CA ASP A 240 35.49 -5.58 -38.05
C ASP A 240 34.81 -4.43 -38.83
N SER A 241 33.90 -4.68 -39.77
CA SER A 241 33.25 -3.61 -40.54
C SER A 241 31.94 -4.12 -41.15
N PHE A 242 30.86 -3.95 -40.41
CA PHE A 242 29.51 -4.22 -40.90
C PHE A 242 28.65 -2.94 -40.86
N TYR A 243 27.88 -2.72 -41.93
CA TYR A 243 26.95 -1.59 -42.11
C TYR A 243 25.54 -2.15 -41.95
N ASN A 244 24.91 -2.03 -40.78
CA ASN A 244 23.76 -2.90 -40.49
C ASN A 244 22.53 -2.18 -39.97
N TYR A 245 21.38 -2.72 -40.38
CA TYR A 245 20.19 -2.84 -39.54
C TYR A 245 20.32 -4.14 -38.72
N THR A 246 20.05 -4.09 -37.41
CA THR A 246 20.33 -5.20 -36.47
C THR A 246 19.12 -5.55 -35.61
N ILE A 247 17.92 -5.32 -36.12
CA ILE A 247 16.67 -5.67 -35.41
C ILE A 247 16.68 -7.17 -35.14
N SER A 248 16.42 -7.57 -33.90
CA SER A 248 16.29 -8.98 -33.52
C SER A 248 17.49 -9.87 -33.84
N MET A 249 18.69 -9.32 -34.09
CA MET A 249 19.82 -10.06 -34.68
C MET A 249 20.14 -11.38 -33.96
N PHE A 250 20.08 -11.39 -32.62
CA PHE A 250 20.29 -12.55 -31.76
C PHE A 250 19.05 -12.89 -30.92
N GLU A 251 17.88 -12.36 -31.25
CA GLU A 251 16.65 -12.60 -30.49
C GLU A 251 16.40 -14.09 -30.27
N GLY A 252 16.10 -14.52 -29.05
CA GLY A 252 15.77 -15.92 -28.74
C GLY A 252 16.95 -16.89 -28.72
N CYS A 253 18.20 -16.42 -28.82
CA CYS A 253 19.39 -17.27 -28.68
C CYS A 253 19.66 -17.63 -27.20
N GLY A 254 18.85 -18.54 -26.64
CA GLY A 254 18.87 -18.84 -25.20
C GLY A 254 20.19 -19.40 -24.64
N ASN A 255 21.04 -20.01 -25.47
CA ASN A 255 22.36 -20.53 -25.09
C ASN A 255 23.53 -19.59 -25.40
N LEU A 256 23.27 -18.39 -25.91
CA LEU A 256 24.31 -17.43 -26.27
C LEU A 256 25.00 -16.93 -25.00
N GLU A 257 26.30 -17.19 -24.89
CA GLU A 257 27.11 -16.80 -23.73
C GLU A 257 27.99 -15.59 -24.03
N SER A 258 28.54 -15.50 -25.26
CA SER A 258 29.40 -14.38 -25.66
C SER A 258 29.15 -13.85 -27.07
N VAL A 259 29.19 -12.52 -27.18
CA VAL A 259 29.14 -11.80 -28.46
C VAL A 259 30.22 -10.72 -28.50
N ASN A 260 31.05 -10.75 -29.54
CA ASN A 260 32.05 -9.73 -29.81
C ASN A 260 31.70 -8.96 -31.09
N MET A 261 31.39 -7.67 -30.96
CA MET A 261 31.07 -6.76 -32.07
C MET A 261 32.01 -5.55 -32.09
N ALA A 262 33.31 -5.80 -31.91
CA ALA A 262 34.31 -4.79 -31.62
C ALA A 262 34.51 -3.71 -32.68
N VAL A 263 33.81 -3.69 -33.83
CA VAL A 263 33.85 -2.58 -34.78
C VAL A 263 32.55 -2.52 -35.61
N SER A 264 31.93 -1.34 -35.68
CA SER A 264 30.84 -1.05 -36.63
C SER A 264 31.08 0.32 -37.28
N PHE A 265 30.75 0.47 -38.56
CA PHE A 265 30.95 1.71 -39.30
C PHE A 265 29.62 2.44 -39.47
N VAL A 266 29.62 3.74 -39.22
CA VAL A 266 28.52 4.64 -39.59
C VAL A 266 29.05 5.68 -40.56
N SER A 267 28.44 5.78 -41.73
CA SER A 267 28.63 6.93 -42.61
C SER A 267 27.58 7.96 -42.25
N ILE A 268 27.95 9.00 -41.50
CA ILE A 268 27.03 10.09 -41.17
C ILE A 268 27.04 11.08 -42.33
N ASN A 269 25.87 11.41 -42.87
CA ASN A 269 25.69 12.55 -43.76
C ASN A 269 25.06 13.69 -42.93
N PRO A 270 25.85 14.66 -42.43
CA PRO A 270 25.36 15.68 -41.52
C PRO A 270 24.35 16.63 -42.17
N SER A 271 24.46 16.82 -43.48
CA SER A 271 23.56 17.68 -44.26
C SER A 271 22.22 17.01 -44.56
N TYR A 272 22.18 15.67 -44.53
CA TYR A 272 21.01 14.85 -44.83
C TYR A 272 21.04 13.56 -44.02
N PRO A 273 20.64 13.60 -42.74
CA PRO A 273 20.71 12.46 -41.83
C PRO A 273 19.99 11.21 -42.36
N GLU A 274 18.99 11.35 -43.21
CA GLU A 274 18.29 10.28 -43.93
C GLU A 274 19.22 9.44 -44.83
N TYR A 275 20.27 10.03 -45.40
CA TYR A 275 21.28 9.33 -46.21
C TYR A 275 22.45 8.79 -45.39
N SER A 276 22.39 8.87 -44.06
CA SER A 276 23.38 8.22 -43.19
C SER A 276 23.21 6.71 -43.23
N VAL A 277 24.31 5.97 -43.27
CA VAL A 277 24.34 4.50 -43.33
C VAL A 277 24.82 3.94 -42.00
N GLY A 278 24.00 3.12 -41.35
CA GLY A 278 24.22 2.55 -40.02
C GLY A 278 22.90 2.03 -39.42
N ALA A 279 22.95 1.47 -38.21
CA ALA A 279 21.76 0.95 -37.54
C ALA A 279 20.81 2.07 -37.15
N ARG A 280 19.60 2.06 -37.71
CA ARG A 280 18.50 2.93 -37.27
C ARG A 280 17.66 2.27 -36.17
N ASP A 281 17.52 0.96 -36.25
CA ASP A 281 16.72 0.17 -35.32
C ASP A 281 17.55 -1.00 -34.80
N THR A 282 17.67 -1.05 -33.48
CA THR A 282 18.39 -2.07 -32.71
C THR A 282 17.46 -2.81 -31.76
N SER A 283 16.14 -2.69 -31.99
CA SER A 283 15.14 -3.30 -31.15
C SER A 283 15.29 -4.82 -31.12
N ARG A 284 15.07 -5.40 -29.94
CA ARG A 284 15.16 -6.84 -29.67
C ARG A 284 16.50 -7.50 -30.02
N MET A 285 17.57 -6.73 -30.27
CA MET A 285 18.84 -7.28 -30.80
C MET A 285 19.37 -8.46 -29.99
N PHE A 286 19.26 -8.42 -28.65
CA PHE A 286 19.63 -9.50 -27.73
C PHE A 286 18.46 -10.02 -26.89
N ALA A 287 17.21 -9.74 -27.29
CA ALA A 287 16.04 -10.14 -26.52
C ALA A 287 16.04 -11.66 -26.28
N ASN A 288 15.75 -12.08 -25.04
CA ASN A 288 15.72 -13.46 -24.59
C ASN A 288 17.05 -14.23 -24.73
N CYS A 289 18.19 -13.54 -24.80
CA CYS A 289 19.51 -14.16 -24.65
C CYS A 289 19.82 -14.44 -23.17
N ILE A 290 19.07 -15.37 -22.56
CA ILE A 290 19.02 -15.56 -21.11
C ILE A 290 20.37 -15.93 -20.46
N ARG A 291 21.30 -16.54 -21.21
CA ARG A 291 22.65 -16.97 -20.76
C ARG A 291 23.78 -16.01 -21.15
N LEU A 292 23.45 -14.85 -21.72
CA LEU A 292 24.44 -13.89 -22.19
C LEU A 292 25.18 -13.26 -21.02
N THR A 293 26.50 -13.47 -20.96
CA THR A 293 27.36 -12.98 -19.86
C THR A 293 28.42 -12.01 -20.35
N ASN A 294 28.85 -12.10 -21.61
CA ASN A 294 29.91 -11.28 -22.16
C ASN A 294 29.51 -10.65 -23.50
N VAL A 295 29.31 -9.34 -23.50
CA VAL A 295 28.95 -8.56 -24.68
C VAL A 295 29.96 -7.44 -24.86
N ASN A 296 30.82 -7.56 -25.87
CA ASN A 296 31.74 -6.49 -26.23
C ASN A 296 31.11 -5.61 -27.34
N MET A 297 30.66 -4.42 -26.94
CA MET A 297 30.08 -3.39 -27.82
C MET A 297 30.86 -2.07 -27.78
N SER A 298 32.11 -2.09 -27.32
CA SER A 298 32.93 -0.88 -27.12
C SER A 298 33.07 0.00 -28.37
N GLN A 299 32.96 -0.56 -29.58
CA GLN A 299 32.97 0.20 -30.83
C GLN A 299 31.69 0.05 -31.65
N PHE A 300 30.60 -0.41 -31.03
CA PHE A 300 29.28 -0.38 -31.65
C PHE A 300 28.80 1.08 -31.73
N LYS A 301 28.55 1.56 -32.94
CA LYS A 301 28.21 2.96 -33.24
C LYS A 301 26.70 3.11 -33.29
N THR A 302 26.18 3.94 -32.39
CA THR A 302 24.73 4.20 -32.27
C THR A 302 24.36 5.62 -32.73
N ASP A 303 25.25 6.31 -33.45
CA ASP A 303 25.14 7.72 -33.84
C ASP A 303 23.82 8.11 -34.53
N ILE A 304 23.16 7.16 -35.20
CA ILE A 304 21.91 7.38 -35.93
C ILE A 304 20.76 6.44 -35.48
N VAL A 305 20.95 5.71 -34.37
CA VAL A 305 19.92 4.81 -33.83
C VAL A 305 18.75 5.63 -33.32
N THR A 306 17.54 5.28 -33.77
CA THR A 306 16.29 5.89 -33.32
C THR A 306 15.51 4.98 -32.38
N ASN A 307 15.69 3.65 -32.46
CA ASN A 307 14.92 2.68 -31.67
C ASN A 307 15.83 1.67 -30.93
N MET A 308 15.71 1.62 -29.60
CA MET A 308 16.41 0.68 -28.71
C MET A 308 15.41 -0.18 -27.89
N THR A 309 14.16 -0.26 -28.33
CA THR A 309 13.09 -1.02 -27.64
C THR A 309 13.50 -2.48 -27.42
N GLU A 310 13.36 -2.98 -26.18
CA GLU A 310 13.59 -4.40 -25.83
C GLU A 310 15.00 -4.91 -26.17
N MET A 311 16.01 -4.04 -26.40
CA MET A 311 17.32 -4.43 -26.91
C MET A 311 18.00 -5.54 -26.09
N PHE A 312 17.88 -5.50 -24.77
CA PHE A 312 18.40 -6.50 -23.83
C PHE A 312 17.29 -7.17 -22.99
N LEU A 313 16.05 -7.21 -23.49
CA LEU A 313 14.92 -7.84 -22.81
C LEU A 313 15.29 -9.28 -22.37
N ASN A 314 15.05 -9.62 -21.11
CA ASN A 314 15.31 -10.93 -20.50
C ASN A 314 16.76 -11.45 -20.66
N CYS A 315 17.76 -10.58 -20.76
CA CYS A 315 19.18 -10.97 -20.62
C CYS A 315 19.54 -11.30 -19.16
N THR A 316 18.93 -12.35 -18.60
CA THR A 316 18.90 -12.60 -17.15
C THR A 316 20.29 -12.82 -16.52
N SER A 317 21.27 -13.30 -17.29
CA SER A 317 22.63 -13.60 -16.82
C SER A 317 23.64 -12.46 -17.01
N LEU A 318 23.23 -11.32 -17.59
CA LEU A 318 24.14 -10.22 -17.91
C LEU A 318 24.53 -9.45 -16.63
N PRO A 319 25.79 -9.51 -16.15
CA PRO A 319 26.16 -8.92 -14.86
C PRO A 319 26.40 -7.40 -14.93
N SER A 320 26.95 -6.95 -16.06
CA SER A 320 27.30 -5.56 -16.31
C SER A 320 27.33 -5.31 -17.81
N LEU A 321 27.10 -4.07 -18.22
CA LEU A 321 27.19 -3.67 -19.61
C LEU A 321 27.85 -2.30 -19.72
N ASP A 322 28.95 -2.22 -20.45
CA ASP A 322 29.58 -0.95 -20.77
C ASP A 322 28.91 -0.32 -21.99
N LEU A 323 28.08 0.69 -21.73
CA LEU A 323 27.38 1.49 -22.75
C LEU A 323 27.94 2.91 -22.85
N SER A 324 29.17 3.15 -22.36
CA SER A 324 29.77 4.48 -22.30
C SER A 324 30.00 5.12 -23.67
N THR A 325 30.08 4.31 -24.73
CA THR A 325 30.28 4.74 -26.12
C THR A 325 28.98 4.94 -26.90
N PHE A 326 27.83 4.60 -26.32
CA PHE A 326 26.54 4.81 -26.95
C PHE A 326 26.23 6.30 -27.04
N LYS A 327 25.89 6.74 -28.25
CA LYS A 327 25.24 8.02 -28.54
C LYS A 327 23.74 7.80 -28.68
N THR A 328 22.95 8.60 -27.99
CA THR A 328 21.48 8.44 -27.94
C THR A 328 20.74 9.68 -28.46
N ASP A 329 21.43 10.62 -29.10
CA ASP A 329 20.93 11.91 -29.57
C ASP A 329 19.66 11.81 -30.43
N TYR A 330 19.53 10.72 -31.18
CA TYR A 330 18.42 10.45 -32.10
C TYR A 330 17.42 9.41 -31.59
N VAL A 331 17.66 8.81 -30.42
CA VAL A 331 16.81 7.73 -29.88
C VAL A 331 15.46 8.32 -29.45
N THR A 332 14.38 7.74 -29.96
CA THR A 332 12.99 8.11 -29.64
C THR A 332 12.31 7.09 -28.73
N SER A 333 12.78 5.84 -28.68
CA SER A 333 12.23 4.81 -27.78
C SER A 333 13.31 3.99 -27.08
N MET A 334 13.15 3.86 -25.76
CA MET A 334 13.95 3.00 -24.88
C MET A 334 13.06 2.03 -24.06
N SER A 335 11.83 1.80 -24.54
CA SER A 335 10.85 0.96 -23.85
C SER A 335 11.41 -0.44 -23.60
N ARG A 336 11.28 -0.94 -22.36
CA ARG A 336 11.69 -2.30 -21.96
C ARG A 336 13.15 -2.67 -22.26
N MET A 337 14.03 -1.69 -22.46
CA MET A 337 15.40 -1.93 -22.95
C MET A 337 16.18 -2.93 -22.09
N PHE A 338 16.00 -2.90 -20.77
CA PHE A 338 16.62 -3.81 -19.81
C PHE A 338 15.61 -4.62 -18.99
N GLU A 339 14.36 -4.73 -19.45
CA GLU A 339 13.35 -5.48 -18.71
C GLU A 339 13.83 -6.94 -18.51
N GLY A 340 13.79 -7.46 -17.29
CA GLY A 340 14.20 -8.83 -16.98
C GLY A 340 15.72 -9.08 -16.92
N CYS A 341 16.56 -8.05 -16.97
CA CYS A 341 18.01 -8.16 -16.75
C CYS A 341 18.35 -8.43 -15.27
N LYS A 342 17.94 -9.60 -14.74
CA LYS A 342 17.98 -9.91 -13.30
C LYS A 342 19.37 -9.80 -12.67
N SER A 343 20.45 -10.13 -13.39
CA SER A 343 21.82 -10.12 -12.85
C SER A 343 22.51 -8.76 -12.92
N ILE A 344 21.92 -7.76 -13.58
CA ILE A 344 22.61 -6.48 -13.81
C ILE A 344 22.75 -5.71 -12.48
N THR A 345 23.97 -5.32 -12.14
CA THR A 345 24.25 -4.56 -10.90
C THR A 345 24.57 -3.10 -11.15
N ASN A 346 24.84 -2.71 -12.40
CA ASN A 346 25.17 -1.34 -12.78
C ASN A 346 24.84 -1.09 -14.26
N ILE A 347 24.27 0.09 -14.54
CA ILE A 347 24.02 0.61 -15.89
C ILE A 347 24.61 2.02 -15.95
N ASN A 348 25.67 2.19 -16.73
CA ASN A 348 26.28 3.51 -16.92
C ASN A 348 25.56 4.26 -18.05
N ALA A 349 24.57 5.08 -17.69
CA ALA A 349 23.81 5.94 -18.60
C ALA A 349 24.21 7.43 -18.52
N ALA A 350 25.37 7.75 -17.94
CA ALA A 350 25.75 9.14 -17.63
C ALA A 350 25.90 10.03 -18.88
N ASN A 351 26.24 9.45 -20.03
CA ASN A 351 26.44 10.18 -21.29
C ASN A 351 25.20 10.21 -22.19
N TRP A 352 24.06 9.68 -21.73
CA TRP A 352 22.87 9.57 -22.58
C TRP A 352 22.14 10.91 -22.72
N ILE A 353 21.82 11.25 -23.96
CA ILE A 353 20.99 12.39 -24.33
C ILE A 353 19.60 11.84 -24.63
N THR A 354 18.60 12.20 -23.82
CA THR A 354 17.24 11.63 -23.90
C THR A 354 16.18 12.60 -24.37
N GLY A 355 16.54 13.81 -24.79
CA GLY A 355 15.57 14.88 -25.14
C GLY A 355 14.65 14.59 -26.33
N ARG A 356 14.89 13.49 -27.07
CA ARG A 356 14.00 12.99 -28.13
C ARG A 356 13.22 11.74 -27.75
N VAL A 357 13.51 11.16 -26.59
CA VAL A 357 12.85 9.94 -26.12
C VAL A 357 11.41 10.28 -25.76
N THR A 358 10.46 9.59 -26.38
CA THR A 358 9.03 9.75 -26.13
C THR A 358 8.46 8.64 -25.26
N THR A 359 9.11 7.47 -25.24
CA THR A 359 8.67 6.28 -24.48
C THR A 359 9.83 5.59 -23.75
N MET A 360 9.61 5.30 -22.46
CA MET A 360 10.57 4.59 -21.59
C MET A 360 9.87 3.67 -20.57
N HIS A 361 8.64 3.23 -20.88
CA HIS A 361 7.90 2.32 -20.01
C HIS A 361 8.70 1.02 -19.80
N LYS A 362 8.66 0.50 -18.57
CA LYS A 362 9.32 -0.75 -18.16
C LYS A 362 10.81 -0.85 -18.46
N MET A 363 11.50 0.27 -18.71
CA MET A 363 12.89 0.27 -19.17
C MET A 363 13.83 -0.54 -18.25
N PHE A 364 13.62 -0.52 -16.93
CA PHE A 364 14.40 -1.25 -15.94
C PHE A 364 13.57 -2.28 -15.17
N ALA A 365 12.38 -2.64 -15.66
CA ALA A 365 11.49 -3.60 -15.02
C ALA A 365 12.21 -4.93 -14.69
N ASN A 366 11.99 -5.49 -13.51
CA ASN A 366 12.58 -6.76 -13.07
C ASN A 366 14.13 -6.80 -13.08
N CYS A 367 14.80 -5.65 -12.98
CA CYS A 367 16.24 -5.56 -12.70
C CYS A 367 16.52 -5.81 -11.20
N GLU A 368 16.24 -7.02 -10.75
CA GLU A 368 16.17 -7.38 -9.32
C GLU A 368 17.46 -7.08 -8.52
N ASN A 369 18.64 -7.16 -9.17
CA ASN A 369 19.93 -6.91 -8.52
C ASN A 369 20.49 -5.48 -8.65
N LEU A 370 19.76 -4.55 -9.29
CA LEU A 370 20.21 -3.18 -9.48
C LEU A 370 20.03 -2.35 -8.20
N PRO A 371 21.10 -1.92 -7.49
CA PRO A 371 20.96 -1.27 -6.20
C PRO A 371 20.66 0.24 -6.31
N GLN A 372 21.11 0.86 -7.39
CA GLN A 372 21.07 2.31 -7.60
C GLN A 372 21.19 2.63 -9.09
N LEU A 373 20.56 3.74 -9.49
CA LEU A 373 20.61 4.26 -10.83
C LEU A 373 20.63 5.79 -10.78
N TYR A 374 21.60 6.40 -11.47
CA TYR A 374 21.74 7.86 -11.54
C TYR A 374 21.12 8.37 -12.85
N LEU A 375 19.92 8.95 -12.77
CA LEU A 375 19.17 9.46 -13.92
C LEU A 375 19.13 11.00 -13.96
N THR A 376 20.09 11.65 -13.31
CA THR A 376 20.05 13.10 -13.07
C THR A 376 20.12 13.97 -14.32
N HIS A 377 20.57 13.41 -15.45
CA HIS A 377 20.71 14.09 -16.74
C HIS A 377 19.63 13.74 -17.76
N PHE A 378 18.68 12.88 -17.39
CA PHE A 378 17.61 12.50 -18.30
C PHE A 378 16.67 13.70 -18.51
N ASP A 379 16.58 14.12 -19.78
CA ASP A 379 15.53 15.00 -20.28
C ASP A 379 14.29 14.15 -20.59
N THR A 380 13.22 14.36 -19.83
CA THR A 380 11.94 13.67 -19.97
C THR A 380 10.86 14.56 -20.61
N THR A 381 11.23 15.70 -21.19
CA THR A 381 10.26 16.70 -21.68
C THR A 381 9.36 16.18 -22.80
N GLN A 382 9.79 15.18 -23.58
CA GLN A 382 9.00 14.56 -24.65
C GLN A 382 8.36 13.22 -24.23
N VAL A 383 8.64 12.75 -23.01
CA VAL A 383 8.17 11.45 -22.53
C VAL A 383 6.70 11.54 -22.12
N TYR A 384 5.87 10.65 -22.65
CA TYR A 384 4.46 10.56 -22.27
C TYR A 384 4.09 9.30 -21.47
N ASP A 385 4.94 8.28 -21.46
CA ASP A 385 4.71 7.02 -20.71
C ASP A 385 5.96 6.57 -19.94
N MET A 386 5.82 6.51 -18.60
CA MET A 386 6.82 6.04 -17.63
C MET A 386 6.31 4.83 -16.83
N SER A 387 5.25 4.17 -17.31
CA SER A 387 4.65 3.04 -16.59
C SER A 387 5.64 1.90 -16.36
N GLY A 388 5.64 1.34 -15.15
CA GLY A 388 6.43 0.19 -14.75
C GLY A 388 7.94 0.38 -14.84
N MET A 389 8.46 1.61 -14.94
CA MET A 389 9.88 1.86 -15.22
C MET A 389 10.85 1.11 -14.29
N PHE A 390 10.48 0.94 -13.01
CA PHE A 390 11.24 0.22 -11.98
C PHE A 390 10.46 -0.90 -11.31
N ILE A 391 9.41 -1.44 -11.95
CA ILE A 391 8.63 -2.54 -11.36
C ILE A 391 9.55 -3.70 -10.98
N ASN A 392 9.38 -4.26 -9.77
CA ASN A 392 10.17 -5.36 -9.20
C ASN A 392 11.70 -5.15 -9.19
N CYS A 393 12.18 -3.91 -9.11
CA CYS A 393 13.59 -3.62 -8.83
C CYS A 393 13.91 -3.85 -7.35
N GLN A 394 13.96 -5.11 -6.93
CA GLN A 394 13.95 -5.52 -5.52
C GLN A 394 15.09 -4.94 -4.67
N LYS A 395 16.29 -4.74 -5.24
CA LYS A 395 17.46 -4.15 -4.53
C LYS A 395 17.56 -2.63 -4.66
N LEU A 396 16.65 -1.97 -5.35
CA LEU A 396 16.71 -0.52 -5.53
C LEU A 396 16.48 0.18 -4.19
N ILE A 397 17.53 0.79 -3.65
CA ILE A 397 17.48 1.53 -2.37
C ILE A 397 17.04 2.98 -2.60
N SER A 398 17.38 3.54 -3.77
CA SER A 398 17.03 4.88 -4.19
C SER A 398 17.06 4.96 -5.71
N SER A 399 15.99 5.43 -6.33
CA SER A 399 15.98 5.93 -7.70
C SER A 399 16.30 7.42 -7.69
N MET A 400 17.52 7.81 -8.07
CA MET A 400 17.89 9.22 -8.10
C MET A 400 17.48 9.83 -9.44
N PHE A 401 16.20 10.16 -9.59
CA PHE A 401 15.82 11.25 -10.49
C PHE A 401 16.34 12.56 -9.91
N SER A 402 16.82 13.46 -10.78
CA SER A 402 17.22 14.81 -10.35
C SER A 402 15.97 15.66 -10.12
N PHE A 403 16.09 16.66 -9.25
CA PHE A 403 15.13 17.75 -9.08
C PHE A 403 14.79 18.50 -10.40
N THR A 404 15.52 18.24 -11.49
CA THR A 404 15.35 18.87 -12.81
C THR A 404 14.52 18.05 -13.80
N THR A 405 14.01 16.87 -13.43
CA THR A 405 13.22 16.02 -14.33
C THR A 405 11.87 16.67 -14.64
N ASN A 406 11.67 17.13 -15.88
CA ASN A 406 10.40 17.71 -16.34
C ASN A 406 9.48 16.61 -16.89
N THR A 407 8.47 16.21 -16.11
CA THR A 407 7.49 15.18 -16.49
C THR A 407 6.15 15.74 -16.96
N GLN A 408 6.10 17.02 -17.39
CA GLN A 408 4.84 17.70 -17.72
C GLN A 408 3.99 16.99 -18.79
N ASN A 409 4.60 16.22 -19.68
CA ASN A 409 3.91 15.54 -20.78
C ASN A 409 3.56 14.07 -20.44
N VAL A 410 3.94 13.59 -19.26
CA VAL A 410 3.66 12.22 -18.83
C VAL A 410 2.16 12.04 -18.57
N ILE A 411 1.58 11.03 -19.21
CA ILE A 411 0.17 10.63 -19.09
C ILE A 411 0.03 9.44 -18.13
N SER A 412 1.00 8.53 -18.11
CA SER A 412 0.96 7.32 -17.26
C SER A 412 2.22 7.14 -16.41
N MET A 413 2.02 6.93 -15.11
CA MET A 413 3.03 6.51 -14.14
C MET A 413 2.61 5.22 -13.41
N ALA A 414 1.72 4.44 -14.03
CA ALA A 414 1.23 3.18 -13.46
C ALA A 414 2.39 2.24 -13.11
N ASP A 415 2.35 1.61 -11.93
CA ASP A 415 3.32 0.64 -11.42
C ASP A 415 4.80 1.10 -11.41
N MET A 416 5.07 2.40 -11.48
CA MET A 416 6.42 2.92 -11.69
C MET A 416 7.45 2.34 -10.71
N TYR A 417 7.08 2.17 -9.43
CA TYR A 417 7.92 1.58 -8.38
C TYR A 417 7.34 0.30 -7.77
N ASN A 418 6.31 -0.31 -8.37
CA ASN A 418 5.63 -1.46 -7.78
C ASN A 418 6.62 -2.60 -7.49
N GLY A 419 6.65 -3.14 -6.29
CA GLY A 419 7.52 -4.27 -5.92
C GLY A 419 8.98 -3.89 -5.62
N CYS A 420 9.31 -2.60 -5.45
CA CYS A 420 10.64 -2.16 -5.02
C CYS A 420 10.90 -2.45 -3.53
N SER A 421 11.15 -3.72 -3.19
CA SER A 421 11.20 -4.20 -1.81
C SER A 421 12.27 -3.59 -0.89
N SER A 422 13.35 -3.02 -1.44
CA SER A 422 14.43 -2.38 -0.67
C SER A 422 14.31 -0.85 -0.60
N LEU A 423 13.31 -0.24 -1.23
CA LEU A 423 13.15 1.21 -1.26
C LEU A 423 12.69 1.71 0.11
N THR A 424 13.52 2.50 0.80
CA THR A 424 13.20 3.00 2.16
C THR A 424 12.65 4.41 2.19
N SER A 425 13.05 5.24 1.20
CA SER A 425 12.63 6.63 1.08
C SER A 425 12.51 7.01 -0.39
N LEU A 426 11.48 7.78 -0.74
CA LEU A 426 11.27 8.33 -2.06
C LEU A 426 10.77 9.76 -1.98
N ASP A 427 11.44 10.67 -2.70
CA ASP A 427 11.02 12.06 -2.85
C ASP A 427 10.81 12.38 -4.33
N ILE A 428 9.54 12.52 -4.70
CA ILE A 428 9.10 12.86 -6.07
C ILE A 428 8.24 14.12 -6.07
N SER A 429 8.28 14.90 -4.98
CA SER A 429 7.52 16.14 -4.81
C SER A 429 7.81 17.18 -5.90
N HIS A 430 8.96 17.06 -6.57
CA HIS A 430 9.40 17.93 -7.66
C HIS A 430 8.87 17.51 -9.05
N MET A 431 8.33 16.31 -9.21
CA MET A 431 7.83 15.84 -10.52
C MET A 431 6.56 16.61 -10.90
N ASN A 432 6.49 17.07 -12.15
CA ASN A 432 5.27 17.69 -12.68
C ASN A 432 4.30 16.59 -13.14
N THR A 433 3.24 16.35 -12.38
CA THR A 433 2.25 15.31 -12.68
C THR A 433 0.93 15.88 -13.21
N GLN A 434 0.90 17.15 -13.64
CA GLN A 434 -0.35 17.85 -13.99
C GLN A 434 -1.17 17.17 -15.10
N ASN A 435 -0.53 16.42 -16.01
CA ASN A 435 -1.16 15.71 -17.12
C ASN A 435 -1.28 14.20 -16.89
N VAL A 436 -0.81 13.69 -15.75
CA VAL A 436 -0.89 12.26 -15.43
C VAL A 436 -2.34 11.89 -15.18
N GLN A 437 -2.79 10.83 -15.87
CA GLN A 437 -4.14 10.28 -15.80
C GLN A 437 -4.16 8.93 -15.08
N ASN A 438 -3.06 8.17 -15.12
CA ASN A 438 -2.97 6.84 -14.52
C ASN A 438 -1.83 6.76 -13.49
N MET A 439 -2.18 6.54 -12.22
CA MET A 439 -1.28 6.28 -11.10
C MET A 439 -1.56 4.91 -10.43
N TYR A 440 -2.17 3.98 -11.17
CA TYR A 440 -2.41 2.60 -10.74
C TYR A 440 -1.14 2.01 -10.13
N GLY A 441 -1.19 1.49 -8.90
CA GLY A 441 -0.08 0.75 -8.29
C GLY A 441 1.26 1.48 -8.20
N MET A 442 1.31 2.81 -8.35
CA MET A 442 2.57 3.55 -8.55
C MET A 442 3.66 3.24 -7.52
N PHE A 443 3.27 3.01 -6.25
CA PHE A 443 4.18 2.66 -5.15
C PHE A 443 3.89 1.30 -4.53
N ALA A 444 2.97 0.50 -5.09
CA ALA A 444 2.49 -0.72 -4.46
C ALA A 444 3.61 -1.71 -4.10
N ASN A 445 3.41 -2.50 -3.06
CA ASN A 445 4.27 -3.59 -2.64
C ASN A 445 5.73 -3.14 -2.42
N CYS A 446 5.92 -1.96 -1.82
CA CYS A 446 7.21 -1.49 -1.32
C CYS A 446 7.28 -1.66 0.21
N PRO A 447 7.41 -2.89 0.74
CA PRO A 447 7.26 -3.16 2.18
C PRO A 447 8.28 -2.47 3.08
N SER A 448 9.40 -1.98 2.54
CA SER A 448 10.43 -1.24 3.27
C SER A 448 10.26 0.28 3.21
N LEU A 449 9.26 0.80 2.47
CA LEU A 449 9.07 2.23 2.26
C LEU A 449 8.56 2.90 3.54
N VAL A 450 9.41 3.73 4.16
CA VAL A 450 9.09 4.45 5.40
C VAL A 450 8.71 5.90 5.10
N THR A 451 9.40 6.54 4.15
CA THR A 451 9.20 7.95 3.83
C THR A 451 8.83 8.13 2.37
N LEU A 452 7.66 8.71 2.12
CA LEU A 452 7.20 9.06 0.78
C LEU A 452 6.78 10.54 0.76
N LYS A 453 7.48 11.36 -0.04
CA LYS A 453 7.21 12.79 -0.17
C LYS A 453 6.54 13.11 -1.50
N LEU A 454 5.29 13.56 -1.40
CA LEU A 454 4.42 13.89 -2.52
C LEU A 454 3.97 15.37 -2.51
N ASN A 455 4.24 16.11 -1.44
CA ASN A 455 3.64 17.41 -1.14
C ASN A 455 4.35 18.63 -1.78
N GLY A 456 4.86 18.50 -3.00
CA GLY A 456 5.50 19.61 -3.72
C GLY A 456 4.54 20.33 -4.69
N PRO A 457 4.82 21.58 -5.07
CA PRO A 457 3.91 22.40 -5.88
C PRO A 457 3.66 21.85 -7.30
N SER A 458 4.52 20.94 -7.78
CA SER A 458 4.42 20.34 -9.11
C SER A 458 3.69 18.99 -9.10
N PHE A 459 3.56 18.34 -7.94
CA PHE A 459 2.85 17.08 -7.80
C PHE A 459 1.35 17.36 -7.69
N ASN A 460 0.65 17.24 -8.82
CA ASN A 460 -0.77 17.54 -8.97
C ASN A 460 -1.53 16.30 -9.47
N THR A 461 -2.65 15.98 -8.84
CA THR A 461 -3.48 14.81 -9.16
C THR A 461 -4.81 15.16 -9.87
N GLN A 462 -5.05 16.41 -10.25
CA GLN A 462 -6.33 16.91 -10.77
C GLN A 462 -6.85 16.19 -12.03
N ASN A 463 -5.96 15.58 -12.80
CA ASN A 463 -6.26 14.88 -14.04
C ASN A 463 -6.22 13.34 -13.89
N VAL A 464 -5.90 12.84 -12.70
CA VAL A 464 -5.82 11.40 -12.44
C VAL A 464 -7.22 10.79 -12.42
N VAL A 465 -7.36 9.67 -13.13
CA VAL A 465 -8.59 8.89 -13.27
C VAL A 465 -8.50 7.55 -12.51
N ASP A 466 -7.30 6.95 -12.43
CA ASP A 466 -7.06 5.70 -11.69
C ASP A 466 -5.95 5.87 -10.65
N MET A 467 -6.29 5.59 -9.39
CA MET A 467 -5.38 5.53 -8.22
C MET A 467 -5.49 4.18 -7.49
N SER A 468 -6.07 3.16 -8.13
CA SER A 468 -6.19 1.85 -7.50
C SER A 468 -4.83 1.26 -7.20
N PHE A 469 -4.72 0.57 -6.08
CA PHE A 469 -3.48 0.00 -5.54
C PHE A 469 -2.34 0.99 -5.26
N MET A 470 -2.51 2.30 -5.41
CA MET A 470 -1.39 3.27 -5.45
C MET A 470 -0.38 3.13 -4.30
N PHE A 471 -0.84 2.81 -3.08
CA PHE A 471 -0.03 2.59 -1.89
C PHE A 471 -0.26 1.19 -1.27
N ALA A 472 -0.74 0.22 -2.05
CA ALA A 472 -1.12 -1.08 -1.50
C ALA A 472 0.11 -1.89 -1.07
N GLY A 473 0.12 -2.45 0.14
CA GLY A 473 1.19 -3.33 0.61
C GLY A 473 2.47 -2.63 1.05
N ASP A 474 2.44 -1.31 1.29
CA ASP A 474 3.58 -0.53 1.76
C ASP A 474 3.70 -0.64 3.29
N THR A 475 3.95 -1.85 3.77
CA THR A 475 3.79 -2.24 5.19
C THR A 475 4.62 -1.44 6.18
N ALA A 476 5.67 -0.74 5.76
CA ALA A 476 6.50 0.11 6.64
C ALA A 476 6.00 1.57 6.75
N LEU A 477 5.06 2.02 5.92
CA LEU A 477 4.50 3.37 6.02
C LEU A 477 3.74 3.52 7.33
N THR A 478 4.13 4.51 8.14
CA THR A 478 3.44 4.87 9.38
C THR A 478 2.58 6.13 9.25
N ASN A 479 2.96 7.01 8.32
CA ASN A 479 2.28 8.26 8.00
C ASN A 479 2.36 8.52 6.50
N LEU A 480 1.30 9.08 5.93
CA LEU A 480 1.20 9.40 4.51
C LEU A 480 0.37 10.66 4.32
N ASP A 481 1.00 11.71 3.78
CA ASP A 481 0.32 12.97 3.48
C ASP A 481 -0.26 12.97 2.07
N VAL A 482 -1.57 12.77 1.98
CA VAL A 482 -2.39 12.89 0.75
C VAL A 482 -3.38 14.06 0.84
N SER A 483 -3.22 14.95 1.83
CA SER A 483 -4.20 16.00 2.12
C SER A 483 -4.34 17.04 1.00
N HIS A 484 -3.34 17.14 0.12
CA HIS A 484 -3.33 18.06 -1.03
C HIS A 484 -3.85 17.43 -2.33
N PHE A 485 -4.23 16.15 -2.33
CA PHE A 485 -4.69 15.48 -3.55
C PHE A 485 -6.03 16.06 -4.02
N ASN A 486 -6.09 16.40 -5.31
CA ASN A 486 -7.35 16.65 -6.02
C ASN A 486 -7.81 15.35 -6.66
N THR A 487 -8.89 14.77 -6.16
CA THR A 487 -9.42 13.48 -6.64
C THR A 487 -10.69 13.61 -7.46
N GLY A 488 -11.09 14.82 -7.86
CA GLY A 488 -12.42 15.07 -8.47
C GLY A 488 -12.70 14.33 -9.78
N LYS A 489 -11.65 13.88 -10.49
CA LYS A 489 -11.75 13.08 -11.73
C LYS A 489 -11.49 11.58 -11.52
N VAL A 490 -11.09 11.17 -10.31
CA VAL A 490 -10.74 9.79 -10.03
C VAL A 490 -12.00 8.94 -10.08
N GLN A 491 -11.93 7.84 -10.84
CA GLN A 491 -13.01 6.87 -11.02
C GLN A 491 -12.74 5.57 -10.26
N ASN A 492 -11.46 5.20 -10.10
CA ASN A 492 -11.05 3.96 -9.43
C ASN A 492 -10.06 4.24 -8.29
N MET A 493 -10.44 3.85 -7.07
CA MET A 493 -9.65 3.92 -5.83
C MET A 493 -9.55 2.54 -5.15
N ALA A 494 -9.87 1.45 -5.85
CA ALA A 494 -9.84 0.11 -5.28
C ALA A 494 -8.45 -0.19 -4.70
N TYR A 495 -8.40 -0.78 -3.51
CA TYR A 495 -7.16 -1.18 -2.83
C TYR A 495 -6.14 -0.05 -2.56
N MET A 496 -6.49 1.24 -2.71
CA MET A 496 -5.53 2.35 -2.68
C MET A 496 -4.59 2.33 -1.46
N PHE A 497 -5.10 2.00 -0.27
CA PHE A 497 -4.32 1.87 0.96
C PHE A 497 -4.30 0.44 1.52
N ALA A 498 -4.64 -0.56 0.71
CA ALA A 498 -4.78 -1.94 1.18
C ALA A 498 -3.47 -2.48 1.77
N SER A 499 -3.57 -3.32 2.80
CA SER A 499 -2.45 -4.01 3.45
C SER A 499 -1.36 -3.10 4.05
N ASN A 500 -1.63 -1.82 4.27
CA ASN A 500 -0.75 -0.92 5.03
C ASN A 500 -0.87 -1.15 6.54
N GLN A 501 -0.27 -2.24 7.03
CA GLN A 501 -0.45 -2.71 8.41
C GLN A 501 0.06 -1.73 9.48
N ASN A 502 1.06 -0.90 9.17
CA ASN A 502 1.62 0.06 10.12
C ASN A 502 1.08 1.49 9.98
N LEU A 503 0.27 1.77 8.96
CA LEU A 503 -0.28 3.11 8.73
C LEU A 503 -1.29 3.43 9.83
N ALA A 504 -0.97 4.42 10.67
CA ALA A 504 -1.80 4.79 11.81
C ALA A 504 -2.75 5.96 11.50
N HIS A 505 -2.34 6.82 10.56
CA HIS A 505 -3.06 8.03 10.20
C HIS A 505 -2.96 8.29 8.70
N VAL A 506 -4.08 8.67 8.08
CA VAL A 506 -4.15 9.18 6.71
C VAL A 506 -5.24 10.23 6.65
N ASN A 507 -4.89 11.43 6.16
CA ASN A 507 -5.86 12.52 6.03
C ASN A 507 -6.46 12.53 4.63
N VAL A 508 -7.70 12.02 4.51
CA VAL A 508 -8.44 11.94 3.25
C VAL A 508 -9.58 12.96 3.15
N THR A 509 -9.62 13.99 4.01
CA THR A 509 -10.74 14.95 4.04
C THR A 509 -10.82 15.85 2.80
N SER A 510 -9.75 15.91 2.00
CA SER A 510 -9.71 16.62 0.72
C SER A 510 -10.27 15.80 -0.44
N PHE A 511 -10.48 14.49 -0.26
CA PHE A 511 -10.90 13.62 -1.34
C PHE A 511 -12.34 13.95 -1.72
N ASN A 512 -12.52 14.35 -2.98
CA ASN A 512 -13.81 14.38 -3.65
C ASN A 512 -14.00 13.04 -4.36
N THR A 513 -14.94 12.22 -3.88
CA THR A 513 -15.22 10.90 -4.47
C THR A 513 -16.47 10.88 -5.35
N SER A 514 -17.02 12.04 -5.75
CA SER A 514 -18.27 12.11 -6.51
C SER A 514 -18.22 11.40 -7.87
N SER A 515 -17.02 11.19 -8.41
CA SER A 515 -16.75 10.53 -9.69
C SER A 515 -16.31 9.07 -9.55
N VAL A 516 -16.11 8.60 -8.31
CA VAL A 516 -15.58 7.25 -8.03
C VAL A 516 -16.67 6.21 -8.23
N THR A 517 -16.40 5.19 -9.03
CA THR A 517 -17.30 4.05 -9.25
C THR A 517 -16.82 2.80 -8.50
N ASN A 518 -15.51 2.67 -8.24
CA ASN A 518 -14.92 1.52 -7.53
C ASN A 518 -13.98 1.98 -6.40
N MET A 519 -14.26 1.52 -5.18
CA MET A 519 -13.39 1.70 -3.99
C MET A 519 -13.32 0.41 -3.14
N ALA A 520 -13.46 -0.75 -3.78
CA ALA A 520 -13.33 -2.04 -3.12
C ALA A 520 -12.01 -2.13 -2.35
N ALA A 521 -12.06 -2.65 -1.12
CA ALA A 521 -10.89 -2.89 -0.27
C ALA A 521 -9.96 -1.67 -0.05
N MET A 522 -10.44 -0.44 -0.23
CA MET A 522 -9.62 0.78 -0.17
C MET A 522 -8.76 0.89 1.10
N PHE A 523 -9.30 0.47 2.25
CA PHE A 523 -8.63 0.44 3.56
C PHE A 523 -8.48 -0.98 4.13
N ALA A 524 -8.61 -2.02 3.31
CA ALA A 524 -8.47 -3.39 3.78
C ALA A 524 -7.06 -3.63 4.36
N GLY A 525 -6.93 -4.35 5.47
CA GLY A 525 -5.64 -4.64 6.11
C GLY A 525 -4.95 -3.44 6.78
N THR A 526 -5.58 -2.26 6.86
CA THR A 526 -5.06 -1.10 7.61
C THR A 526 -5.34 -1.24 9.11
N GLU A 527 -4.59 -2.10 9.78
CA GLU A 527 -4.90 -2.53 11.15
C GLU A 527 -4.64 -1.47 12.24
N LYS A 528 -3.79 -0.47 11.97
CA LYS A 528 -3.47 0.61 12.91
C LYS A 528 -4.29 1.87 12.72
N ILE A 529 -5.03 2.00 11.64
CA ILE A 529 -5.99 3.10 11.46
C ILE A 529 -7.15 2.88 12.42
N LYS A 530 -7.22 3.75 13.43
CA LYS A 530 -8.32 3.77 14.42
C LYS A 530 -9.41 4.77 14.08
N ASN A 531 -9.06 5.86 13.39
CA ASN A 531 -9.97 6.99 13.13
C ASN A 531 -9.88 7.39 11.65
N LEU A 532 -11.02 7.49 10.99
CA LEU A 532 -11.13 7.99 9.61
C LEU A 532 -12.20 9.08 9.52
N ASN A 533 -11.81 10.24 9.00
CA ASN A 533 -12.77 11.27 8.64
C ASN A 533 -13.09 11.19 7.14
N LEU A 534 -14.27 10.68 6.84
CA LEU A 534 -14.81 10.48 5.49
C LEU A 534 -16.01 11.41 5.22
N THR A 535 -16.08 12.58 5.87
CA THR A 535 -17.22 13.51 5.67
C THR A 535 -17.28 14.11 4.28
N SER A 536 -16.18 14.11 3.53
CA SER A 536 -16.09 14.57 2.13
C SER A 536 -16.49 13.50 1.12
N PHE A 537 -16.62 12.24 1.54
CA PHE A 537 -16.91 11.14 0.64
C PHE A 537 -18.38 11.21 0.20
N ASN A 538 -18.58 10.97 -1.09
CA ASN A 538 -19.87 10.83 -1.74
C ASN A 538 -19.87 9.53 -2.55
N THR A 539 -20.69 8.56 -2.15
CA THR A 539 -20.72 7.21 -2.74
C THR A 539 -21.93 6.96 -3.65
N HIS A 540 -22.67 7.99 -4.05
CA HIS A 540 -23.95 7.84 -4.77
C HIS A 540 -23.84 6.97 -6.05
N ILE A 541 -22.76 7.12 -6.83
CA ILE A 541 -22.49 6.31 -8.03
C ILE A 541 -21.54 5.12 -7.81
N VAL A 542 -21.03 4.93 -6.59
CA VAL A 542 -20.11 3.82 -6.30
C VAL A 542 -20.88 2.50 -6.42
N SER A 543 -20.40 1.63 -7.30
CA SER A 543 -20.97 0.30 -7.56
C SER A 543 -20.27 -0.80 -6.76
N ASN A 544 -19.01 -0.61 -6.37
CA ASN A 544 -18.25 -1.60 -5.59
C ASN A 544 -17.53 -0.98 -4.38
N MET A 545 -17.93 -1.43 -3.17
CA MET A 545 -17.32 -1.11 -1.87
C MET A 545 -17.01 -2.39 -1.07
N THR A 546 -16.89 -3.53 -1.76
CA THR A 546 -16.65 -4.83 -1.11
C THR A 546 -15.36 -4.78 -0.29
N ASP A 547 -15.38 -5.34 0.91
CA ASP A 547 -14.23 -5.46 1.81
C ASP A 547 -13.54 -4.12 2.17
N MET A 548 -14.21 -2.97 2.02
CA MET A 548 -13.60 -1.63 2.12
C MET A 548 -12.75 -1.44 3.39
N PHE A 549 -13.19 -1.97 4.54
CA PHE A 549 -12.48 -1.84 5.82
C PHE A 549 -11.99 -3.17 6.39
N LYS A 550 -11.99 -4.25 5.59
CA LYS A 550 -11.74 -5.62 6.05
C LYS A 550 -10.39 -5.79 6.72
N THR A 551 -10.35 -6.54 7.82
CA THR A 551 -9.13 -6.92 8.53
C THR A 551 -9.11 -8.42 8.83
N GLY A 552 -7.92 -8.99 9.08
CA GLY A 552 -7.77 -10.43 9.35
C GLY A 552 -8.25 -10.86 10.74
N SER A 553 -8.47 -9.91 11.65
CA SER A 553 -8.93 -10.12 13.03
C SER A 553 -9.70 -8.90 13.51
N GLN A 554 -10.43 -9.00 14.64
CA GLN A 554 -11.18 -7.86 15.16
C GLN A 554 -10.27 -6.65 15.47
N LYS A 555 -10.55 -5.51 14.84
CA LYS A 555 -9.83 -4.24 15.06
C LYS A 555 -10.79 -3.09 15.31
N GLU A 556 -10.39 -2.20 16.20
CA GLU A 556 -11.10 -0.96 16.45
C GLU A 556 -11.09 -0.06 15.21
N LEU A 557 -12.24 0.56 14.89
CA LEU A 557 -12.34 1.63 13.89
C LEU A 557 -13.50 2.56 14.21
N PHE A 558 -13.23 3.86 14.22
CA PHE A 558 -14.20 4.94 14.19
C PHE A 558 -14.19 5.64 12.83
N VAL A 559 -15.38 5.81 12.24
CA VAL A 559 -15.58 6.51 10.97
C VAL A 559 -16.52 7.69 11.17
N LEU A 560 -16.07 8.89 10.80
CA LEU A 560 -16.92 10.08 10.73
C LEU A 560 -17.40 10.27 9.28
N THR A 561 -18.71 10.31 9.04
CA THR A 561 -19.24 10.43 7.66
C THR A 561 -20.62 11.06 7.59
N ASN A 562 -20.92 11.71 6.46
CA ASN A 562 -22.29 12.13 6.09
C ASN A 562 -22.92 11.18 5.05
N ASP A 563 -22.15 10.22 4.53
CA ASP A 563 -22.58 9.34 3.44
C ASP A 563 -23.42 8.17 3.98
N ALA A 564 -24.60 7.95 3.39
CA ALA A 564 -25.55 6.95 3.87
C ALA A 564 -25.06 5.49 3.68
N LYS A 565 -24.28 5.20 2.63
CA LYS A 565 -23.74 3.84 2.42
C LYS A 565 -22.63 3.56 3.43
N ILE A 566 -21.73 4.52 3.65
CA ILE A 566 -20.64 4.38 4.64
C ILE A 566 -21.19 4.32 6.07
N LEU A 567 -22.20 5.13 6.40
CA LEU A 567 -22.83 5.17 7.73
C LEU A 567 -23.47 3.83 8.11
N ASN A 568 -24.03 3.11 7.12
CA ASN A 568 -24.74 1.85 7.32
C ASN A 568 -23.93 0.62 6.85
N HIS A 569 -22.62 0.78 6.62
CA HIS A 569 -21.75 -0.30 6.17
C HIS A 569 -21.69 -1.45 7.19
N GLY A 570 -21.51 -2.68 6.70
CA GLY A 570 -21.42 -3.90 7.49
C GLY A 570 -20.08 -4.08 8.20
N TYR A 571 -19.67 -3.14 9.06
CA TYR A 571 -18.35 -3.12 9.73
C TYR A 571 -17.99 -4.44 10.45
N HIS A 572 -18.97 -5.13 11.03
CA HIS A 572 -18.75 -6.42 11.71
C HIS A 572 -18.31 -7.53 10.74
N LEU A 573 -18.74 -7.50 9.48
CA LEU A 573 -18.29 -8.44 8.43
C LEU A 573 -16.83 -8.17 8.03
N ASP A 574 -16.38 -6.93 8.20
CA ASP A 574 -15.01 -6.47 7.95
C ASP A 574 -14.08 -6.68 9.16
N ASN A 575 -14.55 -7.37 10.21
CA ASN A 575 -13.88 -7.50 11.51
C ASN A 575 -13.58 -6.14 12.17
N ARG A 576 -14.42 -5.13 11.96
CA ARG A 576 -14.31 -3.83 12.63
C ARG A 576 -15.29 -3.73 13.80
N VAL A 577 -14.77 -3.27 14.93
CA VAL A 577 -15.53 -2.98 16.15
C VAL A 577 -15.39 -1.49 16.51
N PRO A 578 -16.43 -0.84 17.07
CA PRO A 578 -16.31 0.55 17.47
C PRO A 578 -15.35 0.73 18.64
N PRO A 579 -14.80 1.93 18.85
CA PRO A 579 -14.12 2.27 20.10
C PRO A 579 -15.10 2.27 21.29
N GLU A 580 -14.54 2.46 22.49
CA GLU A 580 -15.31 2.49 23.72
C GLU A 580 -15.33 3.88 24.38
N ILE A 581 -16.52 4.32 24.79
CA ILE A 581 -16.73 5.25 25.90
C ILE A 581 -17.72 4.54 26.82
N LEU A 582 -17.21 3.91 27.87
CA LEU A 582 -17.91 2.87 28.62
C LEU A 582 -18.39 3.40 29.98
N LEU A 583 -19.67 3.19 30.26
CA LEU A 583 -20.25 3.33 31.59
C LEU A 583 -20.38 1.95 32.22
N GLN A 584 -19.79 1.75 33.40
CA GLN A 584 -19.90 0.51 34.17
C GLN A 584 -20.75 0.77 35.41
N ALA A 585 -21.81 -0.04 35.59
CA ALA A 585 -22.75 0.13 36.69
C ALA A 585 -22.17 -0.24 38.07
N ASN A 586 -20.97 -0.84 38.11
CA ASN A 586 -20.21 -1.15 39.33
C ASN A 586 -21.08 -1.88 40.39
N TYR A 587 -21.42 -3.13 40.10
CA TYR A 587 -22.36 -3.97 40.86
C TYR A 587 -23.84 -3.50 40.86
N GLY A 588 -24.15 -2.41 40.15
CA GLY A 588 -25.51 -2.03 39.79
C GLY A 588 -25.93 -2.57 38.41
N GLN A 589 -27.09 -2.12 37.94
CA GLN A 589 -27.64 -2.42 36.63
C GLN A 589 -28.30 -1.17 36.02
N PHE A 590 -28.27 -1.04 34.70
CA PHE A 590 -29.04 -0.05 33.96
C PHE A 590 -30.49 -0.51 33.78
N SER A 591 -31.35 0.36 33.23
CA SER A 591 -32.79 0.08 33.02
C SER A 591 -33.09 -1.15 32.15
N ASP A 592 -32.14 -1.57 31.32
CA ASP A 592 -32.21 -2.77 30.47
C ASP A 592 -31.55 -4.01 31.13
N SER A 593 -31.27 -3.95 32.44
CA SER A 593 -30.57 -4.98 33.22
C SER A 593 -29.09 -5.18 32.85
N SER A 594 -28.53 -4.40 31.91
CA SER A 594 -27.11 -4.48 31.58
C SER A 594 -26.24 -3.95 32.73
N THR A 595 -25.00 -4.43 32.81
CA THR A 595 -24.00 -3.95 33.79
C THR A 595 -23.03 -2.93 33.18
N SER A 596 -23.11 -2.71 31.86
CA SER A 596 -22.27 -1.75 31.14
C SER A 596 -22.98 -1.20 29.91
N LYS A 597 -22.75 0.07 29.58
CA LYS A 597 -23.21 0.71 28.34
C LYS A 597 -22.07 1.41 27.63
N ASN A 598 -21.91 1.15 26.34
CA ASN A 598 -20.99 1.88 25.47
C ASN A 598 -21.75 3.00 24.75
N PHE A 599 -21.14 4.17 24.63
CA PHE A 599 -21.64 5.26 23.79
C PHE A 599 -21.82 4.84 22.34
N PHE A 600 -20.85 4.08 21.83
CA PHE A 600 -20.86 3.62 20.45
C PHE A 600 -21.78 2.42 20.28
N THR A 601 -22.73 2.56 19.35
CA THR A 601 -23.59 1.46 18.88
C THR A 601 -23.14 0.88 17.55
N ARG A 602 -22.21 1.56 16.87
CA ARG A 602 -21.68 1.24 15.54
C ARG A 602 -20.35 1.95 15.32
N CYS A 603 -19.56 1.51 14.33
CA CYS A 603 -18.26 2.10 14.01
C CYS A 603 -18.37 3.50 13.39
N ALA A 604 -19.49 3.83 12.73
CA ALA A 604 -19.65 5.08 11.99
C ALA A 604 -20.68 6.02 12.60
N LEU A 605 -20.35 7.31 12.72
CA LEU A 605 -21.28 8.36 13.19
C LEU A 605 -21.25 9.57 12.25
N THR A 606 -22.33 10.33 12.25
CA THR A 606 -22.37 11.66 11.63
C THR A 606 -21.70 12.71 12.51
N PRO A 607 -21.25 13.86 11.96
CA PRO A 607 -20.73 14.99 12.74
C PRO A 607 -21.67 15.48 13.84
N ALA A 608 -22.99 15.40 13.63
CA ALA A 608 -23.98 15.78 14.64
C ALA A 608 -24.03 14.81 15.84
N GLN A 609 -23.72 13.53 15.60
CA GLN A 609 -23.71 12.49 16.64
C GLN A 609 -22.36 12.40 17.36
N ALA A 610 -21.26 12.70 16.68
CA ALA A 610 -19.89 12.60 17.20
C ALA A 610 -19.45 13.88 17.92
N THR A 611 -20.21 14.32 18.93
CA THR A 611 -19.91 15.54 19.69
C THR A 611 -19.72 15.26 21.17
N ILE A 612 -18.93 16.11 21.84
CA ILE A 612 -18.77 16.06 23.30
C ILE A 612 -20.12 16.24 24.00
N SER A 613 -21.01 17.06 23.47
CA SER A 613 -22.37 17.27 24.01
C SER A 613 -23.19 15.99 24.01
N GLU A 614 -23.14 15.21 22.92
CA GLU A 614 -23.84 13.92 22.85
C GLU A 614 -23.27 12.91 23.85
N VAL A 615 -21.94 12.91 24.08
CA VAL A 615 -21.34 12.07 25.13
C VAL A 615 -21.83 12.50 26.51
N LYS A 616 -21.94 13.80 26.79
CA LYS A 616 -22.49 14.30 28.07
C LYS A 616 -23.95 13.90 28.25
N ASN A 617 -24.77 13.99 27.20
CA ASN A 617 -26.16 13.54 27.20
C ASN A 617 -26.26 12.03 27.45
N PHE A 618 -25.36 11.24 26.86
CA PHE A 618 -25.28 9.81 27.11
C PHE A 618 -24.93 9.49 28.57
N ILE A 619 -23.95 10.19 29.16
CA ILE A 619 -23.53 9.99 30.55
C ILE A 619 -24.67 10.36 31.52
N SER A 620 -25.34 11.50 31.30
CA SER A 620 -26.43 11.96 32.17
C SER A 620 -27.71 11.14 32.00
N GLY A 621 -27.99 10.68 30.78
CA GLY A 621 -29.18 9.88 30.46
C GLY A 621 -29.13 8.43 30.94
N ASN A 622 -27.98 7.92 31.37
CA ASN A 622 -27.80 6.52 31.76
C ASN A 622 -27.47 6.38 33.25
N THR A 623 -28.41 6.70 34.14
CA THR A 623 -28.21 6.48 35.59
C THR A 623 -28.47 5.00 35.95
N PRO A 624 -27.50 4.27 36.51
CA PRO A 624 -27.71 2.89 36.98
C PRO A 624 -28.45 2.87 38.32
N THR A 625 -28.96 1.70 38.68
CA THR A 625 -29.55 1.42 40.01
C THR A 625 -28.82 0.27 40.68
N ARG A 626 -28.79 0.29 42.01
CA ARG A 626 -28.24 -0.79 42.83
C ARG A 626 -29.05 -0.88 44.11
N THR A 627 -29.44 -2.10 44.48
CA THR A 627 -30.23 -2.35 45.69
C THR A 627 -29.56 -1.73 46.91
N ASN A 628 -30.33 -0.96 47.68
CA ASN A 628 -29.90 -0.30 48.92
C ASN A 628 -28.71 0.67 48.76
N ARG A 629 -28.52 1.25 47.57
CA ARG A 629 -27.50 2.27 47.31
C ARG A 629 -28.09 3.42 46.49
N THR A 630 -27.63 4.63 46.78
CA THR A 630 -27.92 5.85 46.03
C THR A 630 -26.77 6.15 45.09
N PHE A 631 -27.08 6.45 43.82
CA PHE A 631 -26.10 6.85 42.83
C PHE A 631 -25.62 8.29 43.11
N GLU A 632 -24.32 8.48 43.32
CA GLU A 632 -23.71 9.78 43.60
C GLU A 632 -23.05 10.43 42.38
N GLY A 633 -22.95 9.70 41.26
CA GLY A 633 -22.32 10.17 40.04
C GLY A 633 -21.33 9.18 39.46
N TRP A 634 -20.44 9.67 38.60
CA TRP A 634 -19.47 8.86 37.88
C TRP A 634 -18.06 9.10 38.39
N THR A 635 -17.28 8.03 38.53
CA THR A 635 -15.84 8.09 38.79
C THR A 635 -15.10 7.68 37.53
N LEU A 636 -14.19 8.53 37.05
CA LEU A 636 -13.29 8.19 35.95
C LEU A 636 -12.31 7.10 36.40
N VAL A 637 -12.24 6.01 35.65
CA VAL A 637 -11.33 4.88 35.92
C VAL A 637 -10.12 4.93 34.98
N SER A 638 -10.36 5.23 33.71
CA SER A 638 -9.35 5.35 32.66
C SER A 638 -9.81 6.28 31.56
N GLY A 639 -8.86 6.79 30.77
CA GLY A 639 -9.12 7.70 29.65
C GLY A 639 -9.20 9.17 30.10
N ILE A 640 -9.95 9.97 29.35
CA ILE A 640 -10.08 11.41 29.54
C ILE A 640 -11.51 11.76 29.97
N ASP A 641 -11.62 12.60 31.02
CA ASP A 641 -12.92 13.10 31.48
C ASP A 641 -13.59 13.96 30.40
N VAL A 642 -14.90 13.80 30.22
CA VAL A 642 -15.70 14.50 29.21
C VAL A 642 -15.75 16.03 29.42
N ASN A 643 -15.43 16.49 30.63
CA ASN A 643 -15.36 17.91 30.97
C ASN A 643 -13.94 18.49 30.87
N ALA A 644 -12.94 17.67 30.60
CA ALA A 644 -11.60 18.15 30.28
C ALA A 644 -11.56 18.83 28.90
N THR A 645 -10.52 19.62 28.66
CA THR A 645 -10.26 20.21 27.34
C THR A 645 -9.77 19.13 26.38
N GLY A 646 -10.39 18.99 25.21
CA GLY A 646 -10.00 18.02 24.19
C GLY A 646 -11.01 17.94 23.04
N THR A 647 -10.76 17.00 22.13
CA THR A 647 -11.62 16.64 21.00
C THR A 647 -12.46 15.41 21.35
N PHE A 648 -13.51 15.12 20.55
CA PHE A 648 -14.35 13.94 20.72
C PHE A 648 -13.54 12.63 20.70
N THR A 649 -12.54 12.52 19.82
CA THR A 649 -11.70 11.32 19.68
C THR A 649 -10.75 11.10 20.86
N ASP A 650 -10.46 12.13 21.65
CA ASP A 650 -9.64 12.01 22.86
C ASP A 650 -10.35 11.21 23.97
N LEU A 651 -11.68 11.05 23.86
CA LEU A 651 -12.48 10.28 24.81
C LEU A 651 -12.43 8.76 24.57
N PHE A 652 -11.77 8.28 23.51
CA PHE A 652 -11.78 6.85 23.19
C PHE A 652 -10.97 6.06 24.22
N GLY A 653 -11.55 4.97 24.72
CA GLY A 653 -11.01 4.21 25.85
C GLY A 653 -11.38 4.79 27.23
N THR A 654 -12.23 5.82 27.28
CA THR A 654 -12.73 6.36 28.55
C THR A 654 -13.69 5.39 29.22
N ILE A 655 -13.43 5.08 30.49
CA ILE A 655 -14.26 4.20 31.32
C ILE A 655 -14.67 4.96 32.58
N TYR A 656 -15.97 5.07 32.80
CA TYR A 656 -16.56 5.55 34.05
C TYR A 656 -17.15 4.39 34.84
N LYS A 657 -16.97 4.40 36.16
CA LYS A 657 -17.69 3.52 37.10
C LYS A 657 -18.68 4.32 37.92
N ALA A 658 -19.85 3.73 38.14
CA ALA A 658 -20.85 4.31 39.02
C ALA A 658 -20.28 4.45 40.45
N LYS A 659 -20.37 5.67 40.98
CA LYS A 659 -20.10 5.99 42.37
C LYS A 659 -21.39 5.82 43.15
N TRP A 660 -21.33 4.99 44.18
CA TRP A 660 -22.45 4.74 45.08
C TRP A 660 -22.17 5.44 46.40
N ASN A 661 -23.23 5.84 47.09
CA ASN A 661 -23.11 6.35 48.44
C ASN A 661 -22.37 5.35 49.33
N SER A 662 -21.40 5.86 50.06
CA SER A 662 -20.74 5.15 51.15
C SER A 662 -21.59 5.21 52.42
N PHE A 663 -22.58 6.10 52.52
CA PHE A 663 -23.41 6.27 53.71
C PHE A 663 -24.91 6.37 53.37
N GLY A 664 -25.78 5.68 54.10
CA GLY A 664 -27.23 5.79 53.91
C GLY A 664 -28.07 4.70 54.57
N LEU A 665 -29.39 4.70 54.31
CA LEU A 665 -30.28 3.62 54.76
C LEU A 665 -30.02 2.34 53.97
N ALA A 666 -29.75 1.24 54.69
CA ALA A 666 -29.54 -0.06 54.09
C ALA A 666 -30.80 -0.94 54.12
N GLN A 667 -31.64 -0.78 55.14
CA GLN A 667 -32.85 -1.60 55.31
C GLN A 667 -33.87 -0.86 56.17
N VAL A 668 -35.15 -0.97 55.82
CA VAL A 668 -36.27 -0.52 56.66
C VAL A 668 -37.37 -1.60 56.70
N PRO A 669 -38.16 -1.69 57.78
CA PRO A 669 -39.25 -2.65 57.88
C PRO A 669 -40.30 -2.47 56.78
N THR A 670 -40.87 -3.58 56.32
CA THR A 670 -42.01 -3.57 55.39
C THR A 670 -43.29 -3.11 56.08
N ALA A 671 -44.28 -2.67 55.29
CA ALA A 671 -45.57 -2.20 55.81
C ALA A 671 -46.26 -3.25 56.69
N LYS A 672 -46.89 -2.80 57.78
CA LYS A 672 -47.62 -3.64 58.74
C LYS A 672 -49.09 -3.27 58.82
N THR A 673 -49.93 -4.26 59.04
CA THR A 673 -51.36 -4.09 59.31
C THR A 673 -51.64 -4.53 60.74
N PHE A 674 -52.40 -3.70 61.46
CA PHE A 674 -52.85 -3.95 62.83
C PHE A 674 -54.37 -4.04 62.83
N SER A 675 -54.93 -5.01 63.56
CA SER A 675 -56.37 -5.18 63.71
C SER A 675 -56.68 -5.62 65.13
N GLY A 676 -57.66 -4.97 65.76
CA GLY A 676 -58.05 -5.22 67.14
C GLY A 676 -59.31 -4.43 67.52
N ASN A 677 -59.81 -4.67 68.72
CA ASN A 677 -60.99 -3.99 69.26
C ASN A 677 -60.58 -2.74 70.07
N LEU A 678 -61.45 -1.72 70.09
CA LEU A 678 -61.28 -0.54 70.95
C LEU A 678 -61.91 -0.78 72.33
N ASP A 679 -61.18 -0.46 73.40
CA ASP A 679 -61.60 -0.56 74.80
C ASP A 679 -61.23 0.70 75.59
N LYS A 680 -61.74 0.84 76.84
CA LYS A 680 -61.35 1.93 77.74
C LYS A 680 -59.96 1.68 78.33
N GLY A 681 -59.09 2.70 78.34
CA GLY A 681 -57.72 2.61 78.86
C GLY A 681 -56.69 2.32 77.76
N THR A 682 -55.52 1.81 78.15
CA THR A 682 -54.42 1.54 77.22
C THR A 682 -54.69 0.30 76.38
N ILE A 683 -54.61 0.43 75.06
CA ILE A 683 -54.80 -0.65 74.08
C ILE A 683 -53.46 -0.96 73.43
N THR A 684 -53.07 -2.23 73.36
CA THR A 684 -51.87 -2.70 72.62
C THR A 684 -52.27 -3.76 71.60
N ILE A 685 -52.02 -3.50 70.33
CA ILE A 685 -52.38 -4.37 69.21
C ILE A 685 -51.10 -4.90 68.57
N PRO A 686 -50.74 -6.19 68.72
CA PRO A 686 -49.55 -6.75 68.08
C PRO A 686 -49.74 -6.85 66.55
N SER A 687 -48.65 -6.65 65.81
CA SER A 687 -48.62 -6.96 64.36
C SER A 687 -48.48 -8.47 64.12
N SER A 688 -48.82 -8.91 62.89
CA SER A 688 -48.47 -10.25 62.42
C SER A 688 -47.05 -10.27 61.81
N GLY A 689 -46.25 -11.28 62.16
CA GLY A 689 -44.86 -11.47 61.70
C GLY A 689 -43.79 -11.16 62.75
N THR A 690 -42.58 -11.70 62.58
CA THR A 690 -41.55 -11.74 63.64
C THR A 690 -40.29 -10.92 63.37
N THR A 691 -39.98 -10.52 62.14
CA THR A 691 -38.73 -9.81 61.80
C THR A 691 -39.00 -8.36 61.40
N ASN A 692 -38.34 -7.41 62.05
CA ASN A 692 -38.46 -5.98 61.77
C ASN A 692 -37.08 -5.33 61.78
N GLU A 693 -36.31 -5.64 60.74
CA GLU A 693 -34.94 -5.17 60.60
C GLU A 693 -34.90 -3.73 60.07
N VAL A 694 -34.01 -2.95 60.68
CA VAL A 694 -33.61 -1.64 60.21
C VAL A 694 -32.09 -1.59 60.14
N GLY A 695 -31.55 -0.98 59.08
CA GLY A 695 -30.12 -0.96 58.84
C GLY A 695 -29.62 0.35 58.28
N VAL A 696 -28.42 0.74 58.71
CA VAL A 696 -27.65 1.87 58.18
C VAL A 696 -26.36 1.34 57.57
N LEU A 697 -26.10 1.74 56.33
CA LEU A 697 -24.84 1.54 55.65
C LEU A 697 -23.91 2.71 55.99
N ASP A 698 -22.70 2.40 56.42
CA ASP A 698 -21.62 3.35 56.58
C ASP A 698 -20.26 2.72 56.24
N GLU A 699 -19.82 2.97 55.01
CA GLU A 699 -18.51 2.67 54.43
C GLU A 699 -17.73 3.97 54.18
N SER A 700 -18.03 5.03 54.92
CA SER A 700 -17.32 6.31 54.77
C SER A 700 -15.85 6.20 55.22
N SER A 701 -15.51 5.17 56.00
CA SER A 701 -14.25 5.04 56.73
C SER A 701 -13.94 6.29 57.59
N ASP A 702 -14.98 7.01 58.04
CA ASP A 702 -14.90 8.08 59.04
C ASP A 702 -15.24 7.53 60.44
N THR A 703 -14.92 8.32 61.45
CA THR A 703 -15.20 8.15 62.87
C THR A 703 -16.40 8.96 63.37
N LYS A 704 -16.94 9.86 62.53
CA LYS A 704 -18.12 10.67 62.86
C LYS A 704 -19.35 9.79 63.00
N GLY A 705 -20.08 9.97 64.10
CA GLY A 705 -21.33 9.30 64.37
C GLY A 705 -22.50 9.81 63.52
N TRP A 706 -23.57 9.04 63.55
CA TRP A 706 -24.82 9.29 62.82
C TRP A 706 -26.02 8.84 63.64
N THR A 707 -27.21 9.36 63.34
CA THR A 707 -28.44 9.07 64.08
C THR A 707 -29.58 8.77 63.11
N LEU A 708 -30.07 7.54 63.12
CA LEU A 708 -31.33 7.19 62.45
C LEU A 708 -32.50 7.45 63.41
N THR A 709 -33.45 8.27 62.99
CA THR A 709 -34.70 8.50 63.70
C THR A 709 -35.90 7.94 62.94
N ALA A 710 -36.98 7.65 63.66
CA ALA A 710 -38.27 7.26 63.11
C ALA A 710 -39.38 8.14 63.66
N GLN A 711 -40.31 8.54 62.80
CA GLN A 711 -41.49 9.33 63.15
C GLN A 711 -42.74 8.73 62.51
N LEU A 712 -43.79 8.54 63.30
CA LEU A 712 -45.10 8.11 62.79
C LEU A 712 -45.86 9.31 62.23
N VAL A 713 -46.23 9.23 60.95
CA VAL A 713 -46.97 10.28 60.23
C VAL A 713 -48.26 9.71 59.67
N TRP A 714 -49.41 10.19 60.14
CA TRP A 714 -50.71 9.74 59.66
C TRP A 714 -51.07 10.38 58.32
N SER A 715 -51.62 9.60 57.39
CA SER A 715 -52.07 10.05 56.06
C SER A 715 -53.46 10.71 56.08
N GLY A 716 -53.94 11.11 57.27
CA GLY A 716 -55.27 11.63 57.55
C GLY A 716 -55.44 11.92 59.05
N THR A 717 -56.67 11.85 59.57
CA THR A 717 -56.93 12.02 61.01
C THR A 717 -56.30 10.87 61.80
N ALA A 718 -55.39 11.17 62.72
CA ALA A 718 -54.81 10.19 63.63
C ALA A 718 -55.89 9.56 64.53
N PRO A 719 -55.70 8.31 65.01
CA PRO A 719 -56.62 7.71 65.98
C PRO A 719 -56.77 8.58 67.23
N ASN A 720 -55.66 9.07 67.78
CA ASN A 720 -55.56 10.16 68.74
C ASN A 720 -54.10 10.66 68.84
N SER A 721 -53.81 11.63 69.72
CA SER A 721 -52.45 12.16 69.95
C SER A 721 -51.54 11.24 70.76
N THR A 722 -52.06 10.15 71.33
CA THR A 722 -51.30 9.22 72.19
C THR A 722 -50.91 7.92 71.48
N THR A 723 -51.29 7.77 70.21
CA THR A 723 -51.03 6.55 69.46
C THR A 723 -49.58 6.50 69.00
N THR A 724 -48.86 5.45 69.39
CA THR A 724 -47.47 5.20 69.01
C THR A 724 -47.29 3.77 68.51
N LEU A 725 -46.18 3.51 67.82
CA LEU A 725 -45.72 2.16 67.53
C LEU A 725 -44.65 1.78 68.54
N ARG A 726 -44.91 0.73 69.31
CA ARG A 726 -43.95 0.19 70.27
C ARG A 726 -43.24 -1.01 69.67
N THR A 727 -41.92 -1.03 69.81
CA THR A 727 -41.07 -2.13 69.37
C THR A 727 -40.42 -2.81 70.57
N VAL A 728 -39.98 -4.05 70.43
CA VAL A 728 -39.21 -4.78 71.44
C VAL A 728 -37.94 -5.29 70.78
N SER A 729 -36.86 -4.52 70.84
CA SER A 729 -35.57 -4.96 70.33
C SER A 729 -35.11 -6.22 71.08
N THR A 730 -34.79 -7.28 70.33
CA THR A 730 -34.46 -8.60 70.89
C THR A 730 -32.97 -8.95 70.86
N GLY A 731 -32.11 -8.10 70.28
CA GLY A 731 -30.72 -8.50 69.99
C GLY A 731 -29.72 -7.37 69.74
N THR A 732 -28.48 -7.79 69.46
CA THR A 732 -27.31 -6.97 69.10
C THR A 732 -27.39 -6.44 67.67
N THR A 733 -26.90 -5.23 67.43
CA THR A 733 -26.62 -4.75 66.07
C THR A 733 -25.58 -5.65 65.42
N ASN A 734 -25.90 -6.20 64.26
CA ASN A 734 -24.95 -6.93 63.43
C ASN A 734 -24.27 -5.97 62.46
N GLU A 735 -22.97 -6.15 62.27
CA GLU A 735 -22.19 -5.53 61.21
C GLU A 735 -22.02 -6.54 60.07
N ILE A 736 -22.31 -6.08 58.87
CA ILE A 736 -22.03 -6.76 57.61
C ILE A 736 -20.89 -6.00 56.96
N THR A 737 -19.70 -6.59 56.98
CA THR A 737 -18.50 -5.97 56.38
C THR A 737 -18.65 -5.84 54.85
N PRO A 738 -17.86 -4.97 54.18
CA PRO A 738 -17.83 -4.86 52.71
C PRO A 738 -17.53 -6.19 52.00
N THR A 739 -16.86 -7.12 52.69
CA THR A 739 -16.56 -8.47 52.20
C THR A 739 -17.71 -9.47 52.33
N GLY A 740 -18.82 -9.06 52.96
CA GLY A 740 -20.02 -9.88 53.18
C GLY A 740 -20.00 -10.72 54.46
N SER A 741 -18.96 -10.61 55.30
CA SER A 741 -18.92 -11.30 56.60
C SER A 741 -19.90 -10.65 57.58
N ILE A 742 -20.69 -11.47 58.28
CA ILE A 742 -21.69 -11.05 59.27
C ILE A 742 -21.16 -11.35 60.67
N GLY A 743 -21.14 -10.34 61.54
CA GLY A 743 -20.76 -10.46 62.95
C GLY A 743 -21.49 -9.45 63.83
N ALA A 744 -21.32 -9.55 65.15
CA ALA A 744 -21.81 -8.51 66.04
C ALA A 744 -20.97 -7.23 65.84
N ALA A 745 -21.64 -6.07 65.75
CA ALA A 745 -20.95 -4.79 65.64
C ALA A 745 -20.05 -4.55 66.87
N PRO A 746 -18.88 -3.91 66.72
CA PRO A 746 -18.01 -3.56 67.83
C PRO A 746 -18.75 -2.85 68.96
N ALA A 747 -18.47 -3.26 70.20
CA ALA A 747 -19.19 -2.76 71.36
C ALA A 747 -19.11 -1.23 71.48
N GLY A 748 -20.27 -0.57 71.53
CA GLY A 748 -20.38 0.89 71.63
C GLY A 748 -20.28 1.65 70.31
N LEU A 749 -19.88 1.00 69.21
CA LEU A 749 -19.77 1.65 67.89
C LEU A 749 -21.14 2.05 67.35
N VAL A 750 -22.11 1.14 67.39
CA VAL A 750 -23.52 1.42 67.07
C VAL A 750 -24.40 1.04 68.25
N THR A 751 -25.23 1.97 68.71
CA THR A 751 -26.20 1.76 69.78
C THR A 751 -27.64 1.81 69.26
N THR A 752 -28.45 0.91 69.78
CA THR A 752 -29.88 0.76 69.45
C THR A 752 -30.71 1.24 70.63
N GLY A 753 -31.75 2.03 70.39
CA GLY A 753 -32.71 2.31 71.46
C GLY A 753 -33.51 1.05 71.80
N ALA A 754 -33.53 0.66 73.07
CA ALA A 754 -34.34 -0.47 73.53
C ALA A 754 -35.81 -0.03 73.73
N ASN A 755 -36.75 -0.91 73.39
CA ASN A 755 -38.20 -0.69 73.59
C ASN A 755 -38.72 0.63 72.98
N LEU A 756 -38.37 0.92 71.73
CA LEU A 756 -38.66 2.20 71.09
C LEU A 756 -40.17 2.47 71.03
N SER A 757 -40.55 3.70 71.36
CA SER A 757 -41.90 4.24 71.13
C SER A 757 -41.83 5.25 69.99
N ILE A 758 -42.22 4.83 68.80
CA ILE A 758 -42.24 5.65 67.59
C ILE A 758 -43.56 6.42 67.59
N SER A 759 -43.46 7.71 67.90
CA SER A 759 -44.61 8.62 68.02
C SER A 759 -44.67 9.60 66.85
N THR A 760 -45.59 10.55 66.90
CA THR A 760 -45.63 11.68 65.96
C THR A 760 -44.45 12.66 66.12
N THR A 761 -43.60 12.47 67.14
CA THR A 761 -42.31 13.16 67.29
C THR A 761 -41.18 12.20 66.91
N PRO A 762 -40.17 12.66 66.13
CA PRO A 762 -39.03 11.81 65.76
C PRO A 762 -38.28 11.26 66.98
N GLY A 763 -38.03 9.95 67.00
CA GLY A 763 -37.25 9.28 68.04
C GLY A 763 -36.07 8.50 67.46
N THR A 764 -34.93 8.51 68.15
CA THR A 764 -33.71 7.78 67.72
C THR A 764 -33.93 6.27 67.77
N VAL A 765 -33.64 5.60 66.67
CA VAL A 765 -33.72 4.15 66.48
C VAL A 765 -32.32 3.53 66.53
N LEU A 766 -31.42 4.00 65.67
CA LEU A 766 -30.02 3.60 65.64
C LEU A 766 -29.14 4.84 65.80
N LYS A 767 -28.01 4.68 66.47
CA LYS A 767 -26.99 5.72 66.56
C LYS A 767 -25.60 5.12 66.38
N GLY A 768 -24.91 5.49 65.31
CA GLY A 768 -23.46 5.37 65.24
C GLY A 768 -22.85 6.43 66.16
N ASN A 769 -22.05 6.03 67.14
CA ASN A 769 -21.44 6.97 68.07
C ASN A 769 -20.10 7.48 67.52
N ASP A 770 -19.76 8.74 67.82
CA ASP A 770 -18.41 9.24 67.61
C ASP A 770 -17.41 8.31 68.33
N SER A 771 -16.46 7.77 67.60
CA SER A 771 -15.59 6.69 68.07
C SER A 771 -14.15 6.85 67.56
N VAL A 772 -13.21 6.09 68.13
CA VAL A 772 -11.85 5.98 67.56
C VAL A 772 -11.78 4.96 66.41
N GLN A 773 -12.81 4.11 66.28
CA GLN A 773 -12.92 3.12 65.21
C GLN A 773 -13.71 3.71 64.04
N GLN A 774 -13.27 3.43 62.81
CA GLN A 774 -13.94 3.86 61.60
C GLN A 774 -15.16 2.98 61.32
N PHE A 775 -16.21 3.57 60.75
CA PHE A 775 -17.33 2.81 60.20
C PHE A 775 -16.98 2.22 58.84
N GLU A 776 -17.08 0.90 58.72
CA GLU A 776 -16.75 0.15 57.50
C GLU A 776 -17.70 -1.04 57.32
N GLY A 777 -18.99 -0.77 57.15
CA GLY A 777 -19.96 -1.84 56.94
C GLY A 777 -21.42 -1.40 56.93
N THR A 778 -22.31 -2.38 56.88
CA THR A 778 -23.75 -2.20 57.08
C THR A 778 -24.15 -2.68 58.46
N TYR A 779 -24.75 -1.81 59.26
CA TYR A 779 -25.16 -2.05 60.63
C TYR A 779 -26.66 -2.28 60.69
N VAL A 780 -27.08 -3.52 60.95
CA VAL A 780 -28.49 -3.96 60.94
C VAL A 780 -28.92 -4.39 62.33
N THR A 781 -30.09 -3.94 62.77
CA THR A 781 -30.72 -4.37 64.03
C THR A 781 -32.14 -4.84 63.77
N ASP A 782 -32.51 -5.96 64.37
CA ASP A 782 -33.91 -6.37 64.47
C ASP A 782 -34.60 -5.63 65.63
N LEU A 783 -35.61 -4.82 65.30
CA LEU A 783 -36.46 -4.12 66.26
C LEU A 783 -37.42 -5.08 66.98
N GLY A 784 -37.42 -6.36 66.62
CA GLY A 784 -38.23 -7.42 67.19
C GLY A 784 -39.72 -7.16 67.04
N ALA A 785 -40.54 -7.63 67.99
CA ALA A 785 -42.00 -7.55 67.86
C ALA A 785 -42.49 -6.09 67.85
N ILE A 786 -43.39 -5.75 66.91
CA ILE A 786 -44.02 -4.43 66.81
C ILE A 786 -45.49 -4.52 67.23
N SER A 787 -45.92 -3.59 68.07
CA SER A 787 -47.31 -3.39 68.44
C SER A 787 -47.74 -1.93 68.28
N LEU A 788 -48.97 -1.68 67.85
CA LEU A 788 -49.60 -0.38 67.92
C LEU A 788 -50.11 -0.17 69.35
N GLU A 789 -49.70 0.92 70.00
CA GLU A 789 -50.11 1.27 71.35
C GLU A 789 -50.95 2.56 71.31
N ILE A 790 -52.12 2.50 71.93
CA ILE A 790 -53.02 3.65 72.11
C ILE A 790 -53.14 3.84 73.61
N ALA A 791 -52.46 4.85 74.17
CA ALA A 791 -52.38 5.01 75.63
C ALA A 791 -53.76 5.25 76.28
N ASP A 792 -54.67 5.89 75.54
CA ASP A 792 -56.08 6.04 75.92
C ASP A 792 -57.01 5.81 74.72
N GLY A 793 -57.75 4.71 74.71
CA GLY A 793 -58.77 4.42 73.70
C GLY A 793 -60.00 5.34 73.76
N SER A 794 -60.15 6.16 74.80
CA SER A 794 -61.32 7.04 74.95
C SER A 794 -61.32 8.13 73.86
N GLY A 795 -62.37 8.13 73.03
CA GLY A 795 -62.51 9.08 71.93
C GLY A 795 -61.93 8.63 70.57
N VAL A 796 -61.30 7.45 70.48
CA VAL A 796 -60.90 6.86 69.20
C VAL A 796 -62.13 6.32 68.47
N ILE A 797 -62.26 6.63 67.18
CA ILE A 797 -63.38 6.17 66.35
C ILE A 797 -63.01 4.82 65.73
N ALA A 798 -63.92 3.83 65.77
CA ALA A 798 -63.70 2.55 65.10
C ALA A 798 -63.75 2.72 63.58
N GLN A 799 -62.59 2.86 62.95
CA GLN A 799 -62.43 2.99 61.50
C GLN A 799 -61.04 2.52 61.05
N SER A 800 -60.78 2.56 59.74
CA SER A 800 -59.43 2.32 59.21
C SER A 800 -58.58 3.58 59.32
N TYR A 801 -57.34 3.41 59.76
CA TYR A 801 -56.33 4.47 59.82
C TYR A 801 -55.12 4.05 58.99
N SER A 802 -54.50 5.02 58.31
CA SER A 802 -53.29 4.80 57.51
C SER A 802 -52.23 5.82 57.89
N GLY A 803 -51.00 5.37 58.01
CA GLY A 803 -49.85 6.21 58.30
C GLY A 803 -48.57 5.58 57.79
N ASN A 804 -47.53 6.41 57.69
CA ASN A 804 -46.20 6.03 57.27
C ASN A 804 -45.23 6.22 58.45
N ILE A 805 -44.17 5.43 58.48
CA ILE A 805 -42.99 5.79 59.28
C ILE A 805 -42.03 6.56 58.38
N LEU A 806 -41.77 7.80 58.76
CA LEU A 806 -40.68 8.57 58.20
C LEU A 806 -39.39 8.15 58.89
N TRP A 807 -38.47 7.56 58.14
CA TRP A 807 -37.13 7.22 58.57
C TRP A 807 -36.20 8.36 58.17
N ASP A 808 -35.61 9.03 59.14
CA ASP A 808 -34.73 10.18 58.91
C ASP A 808 -33.35 9.92 59.51
N LEU A 809 -32.35 9.79 58.64
CA LEU A 809 -30.96 9.56 59.01
C LEU A 809 -30.25 10.91 59.14
N ALA A 810 -30.22 11.43 60.36
CA ALA A 810 -29.58 12.68 60.71
C ALA A 810 -28.10 12.47 61.05
N ILE A 811 -27.26 13.30 60.41
CA ILE A 811 -25.80 13.36 60.40
C ILE A 811 -25.18 12.30 59.46
N ALA A 812 -24.77 12.78 58.28
CA ALA A 812 -23.69 12.25 57.46
C ALA A 812 -22.52 13.27 57.53
N PRO A 813 -21.26 12.89 57.28
CA PRO A 813 -20.11 13.79 57.27
C PRO A 813 -20.27 15.10 56.48
#